data_AF-A0A5J4XJ41-F1
#
_entry.id   AF-A0A5J4XJ41-F1
#
_cell.length_a   1.000
_cell.length_b   1.000
_cell.length_c   1.000
_cell.angle_alpha   90.00
_cell.angle_beta   90.00
_cell.angle_gamma   90.00
#
_symmetry.space_group_name_H-M   'P 1'
#
loop_
_entity.id
_entity.type
_entity.pdbx_description
1 polymer ?
#
loop_
_entity_poly.entity_id
_entity_poly.type
_entity_poly.pdbx_seq_one_letter_code
_entity_poly.pdbx_strand_id
1 'polypeptide(L)'
;MHQSYANKNAVIKPLEGYNCPVWKQVVFAASVTATLGASWLLANFWPSLMILLRLQACSVTQASYVKCQLEDKRVLLLRVFTAVYGSSVPASGLKQGPGPSVSQYVQLFGFWYSYNQESNMFVGVPRMPADLHEQLERALPALIATETGGEWTDFNPANTWPRRQRLLTYGSNRLHIPKPSFVQVMWIQLKNPLIVIPALEMGLWMWSFAYYMYPAVLLGIMLIGTVISGNAVYQQRKKLTAAFSKYHLVPIVRKGYVRAASVAQLIPGDVIVVLQGMAFCDMVLLRGNCLVQEAALTGEALQTRKVPFVPAQFPGAKYDPDIHRSSTVAAGSVIQQVWNEKDEQDEVLAMVVRTGLHTFVGQMVTPLVDRHWASRQPELRTPLGLLRQGKLHGIITCESGNMEGLKSEPIAWSADVKKLIALCHGLVPLSKGKVVGRLDEQKAFAYVEAAFLGRSTVCLPLGFGKAQSTKTVKLEILHRFEYDSRMLMSGVIAKADTSKSERAQVLIKGAPYEVTQLADPDSLPKDWSQAVYYWTALGYQVLGMISGRVMAESRQDLSKLNLVNITQHTYGMRLLGFAVISNPLRSDATAAITELQDRGRLHTIMVTGDHHLTATAVAQATGMLNFKRKHVLIAQPDAIYISLSTACMDTASEN
;
A
#
# COMPACT_ATOMS: atom_id res chain seq x y z
N MET A 1 5.66 18.49 8.08
CA MET A 1 4.71 19.13 7.13
C MET A 1 3.91 18.15 6.24
N HIS A 2 4.30 16.89 6.07
CA HIS A 2 3.55 15.93 5.21
C HIS A 2 2.42 15.16 5.91
N GLN A 3 2.36 15.14 7.25
CA GLN A 3 1.33 14.39 8.01
C GLN A 3 -0.06 15.05 8.04
N SER A 4 -0.19 16.35 7.72
CA SER A 4 -1.47 17.08 7.88
C SER A 4 -2.56 16.67 6.86
N TYR A 5 -2.17 16.15 5.70
CA TYR A 5 -3.13 15.82 4.62
C TYR A 5 -3.71 14.41 4.75
N ALA A 6 -3.10 13.56 5.58
CA ALA A 6 -3.60 12.22 5.88
C ALA A 6 -4.50 12.22 7.12
N ASN A 7 -5.11 13.36 7.48
CA ASN A 7 -5.90 13.45 8.70
C ASN A 7 -7.15 12.58 8.54
N LYS A 8 -7.17 11.49 9.32
CA LYS A 8 -8.14 10.40 9.25
C LYS A 8 -9.59 10.87 9.43
N ASN A 9 -9.83 12.09 9.88
CA ASN A 9 -11.14 12.69 10.15
C ASN A 9 -11.10 14.22 10.02
N ALA A 10 -10.56 14.79 8.94
CA ALA A 10 -10.58 16.25 8.78
C ALA A 10 -12.04 16.74 8.82
N VAL A 11 -12.40 17.56 9.81
CA VAL A 11 -13.78 18.06 9.93
C VAL A 11 -13.83 19.47 9.35
N ILE A 12 -14.77 19.71 8.44
CA ILE A 12 -14.88 20.99 7.75
C ILE A 12 -16.01 21.80 8.38
N LYS A 13 -15.69 23.00 8.88
CA LYS A 13 -16.66 23.97 9.40
C LYS A 13 -17.32 24.73 8.25
N PRO A 14 -18.64 24.60 8.03
CA PRO A 14 -19.35 25.50 7.12
C PRO A 14 -19.44 26.89 7.77
N LEU A 15 -18.96 27.92 7.07
CA LEU A 15 -19.09 29.31 7.50
C LEU A 15 -20.37 29.94 6.94
N GLU A 16 -20.51 29.89 5.61
CA GLU A 16 -21.58 30.57 4.88
C GLU A 16 -22.06 29.69 3.72
N GLY A 17 -23.38 29.57 3.55
CA GLY A 17 -24.02 28.95 2.39
C GLY A 17 -24.30 29.99 1.32
N TYR A 18 -24.19 29.58 0.06
CA TYR A 18 -24.44 30.42 -1.11
C TYR A 18 -25.30 29.69 -2.14
N ASN A 19 -26.26 30.41 -2.72
CA ASN A 19 -27.07 29.95 -3.85
C ASN A 19 -26.72 30.75 -5.12
N CYS A 20 -27.02 30.16 -6.27
CA CYS A 20 -26.82 30.72 -7.61
C CYS A 20 -28.19 31.12 -8.22
N PRO A 21 -28.76 32.27 -7.85
CA PRO A 21 -30.02 32.71 -8.44
C PRO A 21 -29.84 33.05 -9.93
N VAL A 22 -30.79 32.60 -10.75
CA VAL A 22 -30.73 32.73 -12.23
C VAL A 22 -30.61 34.20 -12.66
N TRP A 23 -31.33 35.12 -12.00
CA TRP A 23 -31.32 36.54 -12.35
C TRP A 23 -29.93 37.18 -12.20
N LYS A 24 -29.16 36.83 -11.15
CA LYS A 24 -27.78 37.34 -10.99
C LYS A 24 -26.86 36.82 -12.09
N GLN A 25 -27.07 35.58 -12.56
CA GLN A 25 -26.29 35.05 -13.67
C GLN A 25 -26.59 35.78 -14.98
N VAL A 26 -27.86 36.12 -15.23
CA VAL A 26 -28.28 36.91 -16.39
C VAL A 26 -27.71 38.32 -16.33
N VAL A 27 -27.79 39.00 -15.18
CA VAL A 27 -27.22 40.34 -14.99
C VAL A 27 -25.70 40.33 -15.17
N PHE A 28 -25.00 39.32 -14.64
CA PHE A 28 -23.56 39.18 -14.84
C PHE A 28 -23.22 38.92 -16.31
N ALA A 29 -23.96 38.05 -17.00
CA ALA A 29 -23.76 37.79 -18.42
C ALA A 29 -23.98 39.07 -19.27
N ALA A 30 -25.03 39.84 -18.97
CA ALA A 30 -25.30 41.12 -19.62
C ALA A 30 -24.20 42.17 -19.34
N SER A 31 -23.65 42.20 -18.13
CA SER A 31 -22.51 43.06 -17.80
C SER A 31 -21.24 42.64 -18.57
N VAL A 32 -21.00 41.35 -18.73
CA VAL A 32 -19.86 40.82 -19.50
C VAL A 32 -19.98 41.20 -20.97
N THR A 33 -21.17 41.09 -21.57
CA THR A 33 -21.38 41.51 -22.96
C THR A 33 -21.28 43.02 -23.14
N ALA A 34 -21.87 43.81 -22.23
CA ALA A 34 -21.81 45.27 -22.27
C ALA A 34 -20.39 45.82 -22.12
N THR A 35 -19.52 45.14 -21.38
CA THR A 35 -18.13 45.54 -21.13
C THR A 35 -17.12 44.88 -22.06
N LEU A 36 -17.58 44.16 -23.10
CA LEU A 36 -16.71 43.39 -24.00
C LEU A 36 -15.73 42.46 -23.25
N GLY A 37 -16.17 41.90 -22.11
CA GLY A 37 -15.38 40.96 -21.31
C GLY A 37 -14.59 41.56 -20.14
N ALA A 38 -14.55 42.89 -19.96
CA ALA A 38 -13.79 43.50 -18.86
C ALA A 38 -14.33 43.10 -17.47
N SER A 39 -15.66 43.03 -17.30
CA SER A 39 -16.28 42.55 -16.05
C SER A 39 -15.91 41.10 -15.73
N TRP A 40 -15.72 40.26 -16.75
CA TRP A 40 -15.31 38.87 -16.55
C TRP A 40 -13.85 38.77 -16.12
N LEU A 41 -12.97 39.58 -16.72
CA LEU A 41 -11.57 39.68 -16.33
C LEU A 41 -11.43 40.13 -14.87
N LEU A 42 -12.10 41.23 -14.49
CA LEU A 42 -12.07 41.76 -13.12
C LEU A 42 -12.59 40.73 -12.10
N ALA A 43 -13.71 40.05 -12.41
CA ALA A 43 -14.25 39.01 -11.55
C ALA A 43 -13.33 37.77 -11.44
N ASN A 44 -12.58 37.45 -12.50
CA ASN A 44 -11.63 36.34 -12.49
C ASN A 44 -10.36 36.65 -11.68
N PHE A 45 -9.95 37.92 -11.60
CA PHE A 45 -8.82 38.34 -10.77
C PHE A 45 -9.21 38.54 -9.30
N TRP A 46 -10.46 38.95 -9.00
CA TRP A 46 -10.91 39.25 -7.64
C TRP A 46 -12.07 38.33 -7.21
N PRO A 47 -11.79 37.20 -6.52
CA PRO A 47 -12.79 36.21 -6.13
C PRO A 47 -13.95 36.76 -5.29
N SER A 48 -13.69 37.75 -4.44
CA SER A 48 -14.71 38.41 -3.61
C SER A 48 -15.78 39.11 -4.46
N LEU A 49 -15.36 39.73 -5.57
CA LEU A 49 -16.25 40.40 -6.52
C LEU A 49 -17.11 39.36 -7.27
N MET A 50 -16.52 38.22 -7.62
CA MET A 50 -17.24 37.11 -8.25
C MET A 50 -18.33 36.52 -7.34
N ILE A 51 -18.05 36.37 -6.04
CA ILE A 51 -19.04 35.90 -5.06
C ILE A 51 -20.19 36.91 -4.95
N LEU A 52 -19.90 38.21 -4.82
CA LEU A 52 -20.92 39.25 -4.67
C LEU A 52 -21.84 39.35 -5.91
N LEU A 53 -21.24 39.33 -7.10
CA LEU A 53 -21.96 39.49 -8.37
C LEU A 53 -22.78 38.25 -8.74
N ARG A 54 -22.32 37.03 -8.42
CA ARG A 54 -22.94 35.78 -8.89
C ARG A 54 -23.71 35.00 -7.82
N LEU A 55 -23.39 35.19 -6.55
CA LEU A 55 -23.92 34.38 -5.45
C LEU A 55 -24.78 35.21 -4.50
N GLN A 56 -25.67 34.54 -3.78
CA GLN A 56 -26.48 35.12 -2.71
C GLN A 56 -26.38 34.22 -1.47
N ALA A 57 -26.18 34.83 -0.30
CA ALA A 57 -26.07 34.08 0.95
C ALA A 57 -27.40 33.36 1.27
N CYS A 58 -27.30 32.11 1.72
CA CYS A 58 -28.41 31.27 2.13
C CYS A 58 -27.99 30.31 3.27
N SER A 59 -28.96 29.60 3.84
CA SER A 59 -28.68 28.54 4.81
C SER A 59 -27.89 27.40 4.17
N VAL A 60 -27.02 26.76 4.95
CA VAL A 60 -26.15 25.66 4.49
C VAL A 60 -26.97 24.50 3.87
N THR A 61 -28.15 24.22 4.42
CA THR A 61 -29.06 23.14 3.98
C THR A 61 -29.65 23.36 2.59
N GLN A 62 -29.69 24.60 2.09
CA GLN A 62 -30.19 24.94 0.75
C GLN A 62 -29.07 25.46 -0.17
N ALA A 63 -27.82 25.41 0.29
CA ALA A 63 -26.69 25.99 -0.42
C ALA A 63 -26.27 25.14 -1.62
N SER A 64 -26.01 25.81 -2.75
CA SER A 64 -25.34 25.22 -3.93
C SER A 64 -23.81 25.30 -3.80
N TYR A 65 -23.32 26.27 -3.04
CA TYR A 65 -21.91 26.45 -2.70
C TYR A 65 -21.79 26.75 -1.22
N VAL A 66 -20.79 26.18 -0.55
CA VAL A 66 -20.52 26.47 0.87
C VAL A 66 -19.10 26.96 0.99
N LYS A 67 -18.95 28.09 1.70
CA LYS A 67 -17.66 28.60 2.12
C LYS A 67 -17.27 27.88 3.40
N CYS A 68 -16.18 27.14 3.31
CA CYS A 68 -15.73 26.21 4.32
C CYS A 68 -14.39 26.67 4.89
N GLN A 69 -14.19 26.51 6.19
CA GLN A 69 -12.89 26.68 6.83
C GLN A 69 -12.29 25.32 7.16
N LEU A 70 -11.06 25.10 6.69
CA LEU A 70 -10.23 23.94 7.02
C LEU A 70 -9.61 24.08 8.42
N GLU A 71 -9.15 22.97 8.99
CA GLU A 71 -8.38 22.96 10.25
C GLU A 71 -7.15 23.88 10.20
N ASP A 72 -6.49 23.96 9.04
CA ASP A 72 -5.35 24.87 8.77
C ASP A 72 -5.77 26.36 8.61
N LYS A 73 -6.99 26.75 9.01
CA LYS A 73 -7.59 28.09 8.86
C LYS A 73 -7.79 28.60 7.41
N ARG A 74 -7.43 27.82 6.40
CA ARG A 74 -7.69 28.14 4.98
C ARG A 74 -9.19 28.16 4.69
N VAL A 75 -9.64 29.17 3.95
CA VAL A 75 -11.05 29.31 3.55
C VAL A 75 -11.18 28.93 2.07
N LEU A 76 -12.09 28.01 1.77
CA LEU A 76 -12.35 27.53 0.41
C LEU A 76 -13.84 27.62 0.10
N LEU A 77 -14.19 27.95 -1.14
CA LEU A 77 -15.56 27.88 -1.65
C LEU A 77 -15.76 26.55 -2.38
N LEU A 78 -16.60 25.67 -1.84
CA LEU A 78 -16.82 24.33 -2.37
C LEU A 78 -18.24 24.19 -2.91
N ARG A 79 -18.40 23.41 -3.98
CA ARG A 79 -19.72 23.09 -4.54
C ARG A 79 -20.38 21.98 -3.72
N VAL A 80 -21.67 22.16 -3.42
CA VAL A 80 -22.49 21.16 -2.74
C VAL A 80 -23.17 20.27 -3.78
N PHE A 81 -23.17 18.97 -3.51
CA PHE A 81 -23.92 17.95 -4.23
C PHE A 81 -25.00 17.39 -3.30
N THR A 82 -26.23 17.27 -3.77
CA THR A 82 -27.34 16.71 -2.98
C THR A 82 -27.68 15.32 -3.49
N ALA A 83 -27.83 14.36 -2.58
CA ALA A 83 -28.32 13.02 -2.91
C ALA A 83 -29.52 12.67 -2.01
N VAL A 84 -30.58 12.15 -2.63
CA VAL A 84 -31.81 11.76 -1.94
C VAL A 84 -31.74 10.26 -1.65
N TYR A 85 -31.80 9.88 -0.37
CA TYR A 85 -31.79 8.48 0.06
C TYR A 85 -33.22 7.99 0.31
N GLY A 86 -33.48 6.72 -0.01
CA GLY A 86 -34.65 6.01 0.49
C GLY A 86 -34.49 5.72 1.99
N SER A 87 -35.60 5.77 2.73
CA SER A 87 -35.67 5.65 4.18
C SER A 87 -35.02 4.37 4.73
N SER A 88 -33.81 4.50 5.27
CA SER A 88 -33.17 3.66 6.32
C SER A 88 -31.65 3.73 6.14
N VAL A 89 -30.98 4.58 6.91
CA VAL A 89 -29.52 4.56 7.02
C VAL A 89 -29.18 4.54 8.52
N PRO A 90 -28.61 3.46 9.06
CA PRO A 90 -27.76 3.55 10.22
C PRO A 90 -26.35 3.87 9.72
N ALA A 91 -25.96 5.15 9.75
CA ALA A 91 -24.58 5.53 9.60
C ALA A 91 -23.91 5.47 10.98
N SER A 92 -22.71 4.89 11.01
CA SER A 92 -21.73 4.98 12.10
C SER A 92 -21.94 6.18 13.04
N GLY A 93 -22.51 5.94 14.24
CA GLY A 93 -22.67 6.96 15.28
C GLY A 93 -23.56 8.16 14.93
N LEU A 94 -24.22 8.15 13.77
CA LEU A 94 -25.14 9.18 13.30
C LEU A 94 -26.54 8.56 13.24
N LYS A 95 -27.23 8.61 14.39
CA LYS A 95 -28.63 8.20 14.49
C LYS A 95 -29.49 9.27 13.79
N GLN A 96 -29.72 9.12 12.50
CA GLN A 96 -30.74 9.94 11.83
C GLN A 96 -32.09 9.24 11.84
N GLY A 97 -33.12 10.00 12.21
CA GLY A 97 -34.49 9.53 12.38
C GLY A 97 -35.15 8.99 11.08
N PRO A 98 -36.32 8.35 11.21
CA PRO A 98 -36.99 7.68 10.09
C PRO A 98 -37.59 8.70 9.10
N GLY A 99 -36.99 8.83 7.92
CA GLY A 99 -37.50 9.61 6.79
C GLY A 99 -36.57 9.58 5.57
N PRO A 100 -37.00 10.03 4.38
CA PRO A 100 -36.10 10.23 3.23
C PRO A 100 -35.16 11.40 3.55
N SER A 101 -33.96 11.09 4.03
CA SER A 101 -32.95 12.10 4.37
C SER A 101 -32.19 12.54 3.11
N VAL A 102 -32.31 13.84 2.78
CA VAL A 102 -31.44 14.48 1.79
C VAL A 102 -30.10 14.70 2.46
N SER A 103 -29.09 13.92 2.07
CA SER A 103 -27.72 14.13 2.54
C SER A 103 -26.99 15.05 1.57
N GLN A 104 -26.41 16.11 2.10
CA GLN A 104 -25.55 17.01 1.34
C GLN A 104 -24.11 16.49 1.39
N TYR A 105 -23.45 16.51 0.24
CA TYR A 105 -22.07 16.12 0.09
C TYR A 105 -21.25 17.26 -0.48
N VAL A 106 -20.02 17.39 -0.01
CA VAL A 106 -19.02 18.28 -0.57
C VAL A 106 -17.82 17.44 -0.97
N GLN A 107 -17.24 17.76 -2.14
CA GLN A 107 -16.01 17.14 -2.58
C GLN A 107 -14.84 18.10 -2.31
N LEU A 108 -13.87 17.64 -1.54
CA LEU A 108 -12.62 18.35 -1.27
C LEU A 108 -11.45 17.43 -1.57
N PHE A 109 -10.53 17.89 -2.43
CA PHE A 109 -9.33 17.12 -2.82
C PHE A 109 -9.65 15.71 -3.32
N GLY A 110 -10.80 15.57 -3.98
CA GLY A 110 -11.31 14.28 -4.49
C GLY A 110 -12.05 13.42 -3.46
N PHE A 111 -11.90 13.68 -2.16
CA PHE A 111 -12.64 12.99 -1.10
C PHE A 111 -14.03 13.57 -0.88
N TRP A 112 -14.97 12.71 -0.51
CA TRP A 112 -16.34 13.09 -0.20
C TRP A 112 -16.52 13.35 1.30
N TYR A 113 -17.25 14.42 1.61
CA TYR A 113 -17.62 14.80 2.97
C TYR A 113 -19.14 14.89 3.04
N SER A 114 -19.76 14.20 4.01
CA SER A 114 -21.19 14.28 4.24
C SER A 114 -21.51 15.32 5.31
N TYR A 115 -22.57 16.09 5.10
CA TYR A 115 -23.06 17.05 6.08
C TYR A 115 -23.75 16.34 7.23
N ASN A 116 -23.24 16.52 8.44
CA ASN A 116 -23.88 16.08 9.66
C ASN A 116 -24.72 17.23 10.25
N GLN A 117 -26.03 17.03 10.32
CA GLN A 117 -26.97 18.01 10.85
C GLN A 117 -26.81 18.27 12.36
N GLU A 118 -26.43 17.26 13.15
CA GLU A 118 -26.33 17.38 14.61
C GLU A 118 -25.12 18.23 15.03
N SER A 119 -23.98 18.03 14.35
CA SER A 119 -22.77 18.79 14.64
C SER A 119 -22.64 20.08 13.83
N ASN A 120 -23.49 20.28 12.81
CA ASN A 120 -23.37 21.37 11.82
C ASN A 120 -21.98 21.39 11.15
N MET A 121 -21.47 20.20 10.82
CA MET A 121 -20.12 20.00 10.27
C MET A 121 -20.15 19.06 9.08
N PHE A 122 -19.24 19.27 8.13
CA PHE A 122 -18.96 18.30 7.09
C PHE A 122 -17.93 17.29 7.60
N VAL A 123 -18.33 16.03 7.70
CA VAL A 123 -17.51 14.91 8.17
C VAL A 123 -17.07 14.09 6.96
N GLY A 124 -15.78 13.74 6.90
CA GLY A 124 -15.24 12.91 5.82
C GLY A 124 -15.88 11.52 5.81
N VAL A 125 -16.21 11.02 4.62
CA VAL A 125 -16.68 9.64 4.45
C VAL A 125 -15.54 8.71 4.89
N PRO A 126 -15.79 7.74 5.80
CA PRO A 126 -14.76 6.84 6.26
C PRO A 126 -14.21 6.01 5.10
N ARG A 127 -12.93 5.63 5.16
CA ARG A 127 -12.25 4.88 4.08
C ARG A 127 -12.84 3.49 3.82
N MET A 128 -13.44 2.92 4.86
CA MET A 128 -14.06 1.60 4.87
C MET A 128 -15.43 1.72 5.55
N PRO A 129 -16.48 1.07 5.03
CA PRO A 129 -17.77 1.02 5.70
C PRO A 129 -17.68 0.34 7.06
N ALA A 130 -18.34 0.90 8.08
CA ALA A 130 -18.31 0.35 9.44
C ALA A 130 -18.95 -1.06 9.52
N ASP A 131 -19.95 -1.32 8.68
CA ASP A 131 -20.66 -2.58 8.53
C ASP A 131 -19.86 -3.63 7.74
N LEU A 132 -18.77 -3.25 7.07
CA LEU A 132 -17.97 -4.19 6.28
C LEU A 132 -17.36 -5.28 7.15
N HIS A 133 -16.98 -4.96 8.39
CA HIS A 133 -16.46 -5.95 9.33
C HIS A 133 -17.52 -6.99 9.71
N GLU A 134 -18.76 -6.56 10.03
CA GLU A 134 -19.87 -7.49 10.27
C GLU A 134 -20.20 -8.33 9.04
N GLN A 135 -20.15 -7.72 7.84
CA GLN A 135 -20.37 -8.43 6.58
C GLN A 135 -19.31 -9.53 6.38
N LEU A 136 -18.06 -9.24 6.70
CA LEU A 136 -16.96 -10.20 6.63
C LEU A 136 -17.11 -11.32 7.68
N GLU A 137 -17.51 -11.00 8.92
CA GLU A 137 -17.78 -12.00 9.96
C GLU A 137 -18.96 -12.92 9.63
N ARG A 138 -19.97 -12.44 8.88
CA ARG A 138 -21.08 -13.27 8.39
C ARG A 138 -20.70 -14.11 7.17
N ALA A 139 -19.90 -13.56 6.25
CA ALA A 139 -19.54 -14.22 5.00
C ALA A 139 -18.64 -15.45 5.22
N LEU A 140 -17.74 -15.40 6.21
CA LEU A 140 -16.76 -16.47 6.43
C LEU A 140 -17.38 -17.78 6.94
N PRO A 141 -18.26 -17.80 7.97
CA PRO A 141 -18.99 -19.00 8.35
C PRO A 141 -19.88 -19.54 7.24
N ALA A 142 -20.53 -18.66 6.47
CA ALA A 142 -21.35 -19.07 5.33
C ALA A 142 -20.50 -19.75 4.24
N LEU A 143 -19.27 -19.26 3.98
CA LEU A 143 -18.32 -19.92 3.10
C LEU A 143 -17.96 -21.32 3.61
N ILE A 144 -17.66 -21.45 4.90
CA ILE A 144 -17.33 -22.74 5.51
C ILE A 144 -18.52 -23.71 5.39
N ALA A 145 -19.76 -23.22 5.56
CA ALA A 145 -20.96 -24.02 5.38
C ALA A 145 -21.13 -24.49 3.92
N THR A 146 -20.76 -23.68 2.92
CA THR A 146 -20.77 -24.12 1.51
C THR A 146 -19.78 -25.25 1.23
N GLU A 147 -18.63 -25.29 1.93
CA GLU A 147 -17.69 -26.42 1.82
C GLU A 147 -18.29 -27.74 2.32
N THR A 148 -19.26 -27.67 3.25
CA THR A 148 -19.99 -28.84 3.78
C THR A 148 -21.28 -29.18 3.03
N GLY A 149 -21.51 -28.59 1.85
CA GLY A 149 -22.70 -28.83 1.02
C GLY A 149 -23.84 -27.83 1.21
N GLY A 150 -23.59 -26.68 1.86
CA GLY A 150 -24.58 -25.61 2.00
C GLY A 150 -24.83 -24.82 0.70
N GLU A 151 -25.97 -24.13 0.63
CA GLU A 151 -26.34 -23.31 -0.54
C GLU A 151 -25.52 -22.00 -0.64
N TRP A 152 -25.13 -21.64 -1.86
CA TRP A 152 -24.36 -20.41 -2.16
C TRP A 152 -25.16 -19.10 -2.06
N THR A 153 -26.47 -19.20 -1.86
CA THR A 153 -27.41 -18.08 -1.77
C THR A 153 -27.19 -17.21 -0.53
N ASP A 154 -26.75 -17.82 0.57
CA ASP A 154 -26.58 -17.18 1.88
C ASP A 154 -25.18 -16.59 2.10
N PHE A 155 -24.22 -16.85 1.20
CA PHE A 155 -22.82 -16.45 1.35
C PHE A 155 -22.59 -14.92 1.34
N ASN A 156 -23.52 -14.14 0.78
CA ASN A 156 -23.44 -12.67 0.79
C ASN A 156 -24.85 -12.05 0.69
N PRO A 157 -25.62 -12.03 1.80
CA PRO A 157 -26.99 -11.51 1.80
C PRO A 157 -26.99 -10.00 1.49
N ALA A 158 -28.16 -9.46 1.16
CA ALA A 158 -28.29 -8.03 0.90
C ALA A 158 -27.80 -7.22 2.11
N ASN A 159 -26.74 -6.43 1.88
CA ASN A 159 -26.14 -5.59 2.91
C ASN A 159 -27.16 -4.65 3.55
N THR A 160 -26.90 -4.25 4.81
CA THR A 160 -27.63 -3.19 5.52
C THR A 160 -27.76 -1.93 4.66
N TRP A 161 -26.79 -1.68 3.77
CA TRP A 161 -26.84 -0.61 2.79
C TRP A 161 -27.14 -1.13 1.38
N PRO A 162 -28.23 -0.68 0.74
CA PRO A 162 -28.47 -0.88 -0.67
C PRO A 162 -27.27 -0.44 -1.52
N ARG A 163 -26.93 -1.25 -2.52
CA ARG A 163 -25.81 -0.99 -3.45
C ARG A 163 -25.80 0.42 -4.03
N ARG A 164 -26.97 0.95 -4.41
CA ARG A 164 -27.10 2.31 -4.97
C ARG A 164 -26.62 3.36 -3.96
N GLN A 165 -26.92 3.17 -2.68
CA GLN A 165 -26.49 4.09 -1.62
C GLN A 165 -24.97 4.03 -1.42
N ARG A 166 -24.38 2.83 -1.36
CA ARG A 166 -22.90 2.68 -1.31
C ARG A 166 -22.21 3.34 -2.51
N LEU A 167 -22.78 3.20 -3.71
CA LEU A 167 -22.25 3.84 -4.92
C LEU A 167 -22.35 5.37 -4.86
N LEU A 168 -23.42 5.93 -4.28
CA LEU A 168 -23.57 7.38 -4.10
C LEU A 168 -22.57 7.93 -3.06
N THR A 169 -22.33 7.19 -1.98
CA THR A 169 -21.44 7.63 -0.88
C THR A 169 -19.96 7.49 -1.22
N TYR A 170 -19.53 6.36 -1.79
CA TYR A 170 -18.11 6.11 -2.12
C TYR A 170 -17.74 6.51 -3.56
N GLY A 171 -18.73 6.72 -4.42
CA GLY A 171 -18.51 7.02 -5.83
C GLY A 171 -18.09 5.81 -6.67
N SER A 172 -17.82 6.06 -7.94
CA SER A 172 -17.30 5.06 -8.87
C SER A 172 -15.83 4.76 -8.58
N ASN A 173 -15.41 3.51 -8.72
CA ASN A 173 -13.99 3.09 -8.67
C ASN A 173 -13.24 3.52 -9.95
N ARG A 174 -13.19 4.83 -10.20
CA ARG A 174 -12.44 5.46 -11.30
C ARG A 174 -11.68 6.65 -10.73
N LEU A 175 -10.40 6.73 -11.04
CA LEU A 175 -9.68 7.99 -10.96
C LEU A 175 -10.19 8.86 -12.11
N HIS A 176 -11.11 9.79 -11.81
CA HIS A 176 -11.69 10.65 -12.83
C HIS A 176 -10.63 11.64 -13.34
N ILE A 177 -9.92 11.27 -14.40
CA ILE A 177 -9.09 12.21 -15.15
C ILE A 177 -10.02 12.98 -16.08
N PRO A 178 -10.18 14.31 -15.93
CA PRO A 178 -11.02 15.09 -16.84
C PRO A 178 -10.47 14.97 -18.27
N LYS A 179 -11.34 14.60 -19.21
CA LYS A 179 -10.95 14.49 -20.62
C LYS A 179 -10.52 15.88 -21.12
N PRO A 180 -9.33 16.04 -21.72
CA PRO A 180 -8.92 17.33 -22.26
C PRO A 180 -9.83 17.69 -23.43
N SER A 181 -10.51 18.84 -23.37
CA SER A 181 -11.11 19.44 -24.56
C SER A 181 -10.01 20.17 -25.34
N PHE A 182 -9.99 20.00 -26.66
CA PHE A 182 -9.04 20.71 -27.53
C PHE A 182 -9.15 22.23 -27.34
N VAL A 183 -10.37 22.75 -27.28
CA VAL A 183 -10.65 24.18 -27.08
C VAL A 183 -10.12 24.66 -25.73
N GLN A 184 -10.30 23.86 -24.66
CA GLN A 184 -9.78 24.21 -23.34
C GLN A 184 -8.25 24.23 -23.33
N VAL A 185 -7.59 23.27 -24.00
CA VAL A 185 -6.12 23.24 -24.11
C VAL A 185 -5.62 24.44 -24.91
N MET A 186 -6.27 24.81 -26.02
CA MET A 186 -5.92 26.01 -26.80
C MET A 186 -6.08 27.28 -25.97
N TRP A 187 -7.18 27.39 -25.23
CA TRP A 187 -7.42 28.55 -24.37
C TRP A 187 -6.38 28.71 -23.27
N ILE A 188 -5.92 27.60 -22.69
CA ILE A 188 -4.83 27.62 -21.70
C ILE A 188 -3.51 28.09 -22.35
N GLN A 189 -3.22 27.67 -23.58
CA GLN A 189 -2.02 28.11 -24.29
C GLN A 189 -2.08 29.60 -24.66
N LEU A 190 -3.22 30.09 -25.15
CA LEU A 190 -3.39 31.50 -25.52
C LEU A 190 -3.26 32.47 -24.33
N LYS A 191 -3.50 32.00 -23.10
CA LYS A 191 -3.31 32.78 -21.87
C LYS A 191 -1.87 32.80 -21.33
N ASN A 192 -0.96 32.05 -21.96
CA ASN A 192 0.43 32.00 -21.52
C ASN A 192 1.06 33.41 -21.64
N PRO A 193 1.72 33.96 -20.60
CA PRO A 193 2.35 35.27 -20.66
C PRO A 193 3.32 35.43 -21.85
N LEU A 194 4.02 34.36 -22.22
CA LEU A 194 4.93 34.33 -23.37
C LEU A 194 4.22 34.52 -24.72
N ILE A 195 2.90 34.33 -24.76
CA ILE A 195 2.07 34.53 -25.95
C ILE A 195 1.31 35.86 -25.87
N VAL A 196 0.76 36.20 -24.70
CA VAL A 196 -0.03 37.42 -24.53
C VAL A 196 0.83 38.68 -24.67
N ILE A 197 2.03 38.70 -24.07
CA ILE A 197 2.88 39.90 -24.05
C ILE A 197 3.35 40.28 -25.47
N PRO A 198 3.92 39.37 -26.28
CA PRO A 198 4.34 39.73 -27.64
C PRO A 198 3.15 40.07 -28.56
N ALA A 199 2.00 39.44 -28.39
CA ALA A 199 0.81 39.76 -29.17
C ALA A 199 0.30 41.19 -28.88
N LEU A 200 0.37 41.65 -27.62
CA LEU A 200 0.05 43.03 -27.24
C LEU A 200 1.06 44.01 -27.82
N GLU A 201 2.36 43.68 -27.80
CA GLU A 201 3.40 44.50 -28.41
C GLU A 201 3.20 44.67 -29.92
N MET A 202 2.94 43.56 -30.64
CA MET A 202 2.62 43.59 -32.07
C MET A 202 1.35 44.40 -32.35
N GLY A 203 0.34 44.32 -31.48
CA GLY A 203 -0.87 45.14 -31.54
C GLY A 203 -0.59 46.64 -31.43
N LEU A 204 0.28 47.03 -30.50
CA LEU A 204 0.72 48.41 -30.33
C LEU A 204 1.54 48.90 -31.52
N TRP A 205 2.41 48.05 -32.09
CA TRP A 205 3.18 48.38 -33.28
C TRP A 205 2.28 48.68 -34.48
N MET A 206 1.24 47.87 -34.71
CA MET A 206 0.25 48.11 -35.76
C MET A 206 -0.51 49.42 -35.55
N TRP A 207 -0.82 49.77 -34.30
CA TRP A 207 -1.55 51.00 -34.00
C TRP A 207 -0.69 52.26 -34.15
N SER A 208 0.59 52.20 -33.75
CA SER A 208 1.44 53.39 -33.62
C SER A 208 2.24 53.76 -34.88
N PHE A 209 2.62 52.80 -35.73
CA PHE A 209 3.64 53.04 -36.76
C PHE A 209 3.18 52.85 -38.21
N ALA A 210 1.90 52.56 -38.47
CA ALA A 210 1.34 52.31 -39.82
C ALA A 210 2.05 51.21 -40.66
N TYR A 211 3.03 50.50 -40.08
CA TYR A 211 3.70 49.34 -40.67
C TYR A 211 2.95 48.06 -40.29
N TYR A 212 1.90 47.72 -41.06
CA TYR A 212 1.07 46.56 -40.76
C TYR A 212 1.70 45.21 -41.17
N MET A 213 2.59 45.21 -42.16
CA MET A 213 3.11 43.98 -42.76
C MET A 213 3.98 43.15 -41.80
N TYR A 214 4.98 43.76 -41.15
CA TYR A 214 5.90 43.01 -40.28
C TYR A 214 5.22 42.43 -39.02
N PRO A 215 4.43 43.18 -38.24
CA PRO A 215 3.72 42.64 -37.08
C PRO A 215 2.69 41.57 -37.48
N ALA A 216 2.02 41.72 -38.63
CA ALA A 216 1.07 40.73 -39.12
C ALA A 216 1.72 39.38 -39.44
N VAL A 217 2.90 39.39 -40.09
CA VAL A 217 3.66 38.15 -40.38
C VAL A 217 4.14 37.49 -39.09
N LEU A 218 4.70 38.27 -38.15
CA LEU A 218 5.18 37.75 -36.87
C LEU A 218 4.04 37.16 -36.04
N LEU A 219 2.89 37.83 -35.99
CA LEU A 219 1.69 37.35 -35.33
C LEU A 219 1.15 36.07 -35.99
N GLY A 220 1.24 35.97 -37.31
CA GLY A 220 0.90 34.75 -38.06
C GLY A 220 1.80 33.56 -37.70
N ILE A 221 3.12 33.75 -37.70
CA ILE A 221 4.09 32.70 -37.31
C ILE A 221 3.85 32.26 -35.86
N MET A 222 3.62 33.22 -34.98
CA MET A 222 3.31 32.98 -33.57
C MET A 222 2.05 32.15 -33.42
N LEU A 223 0.94 32.51 -34.09
CA LEU A 223 -0.31 31.75 -34.07
C LEU A 223 -0.11 30.32 -34.57
N ILE A 224 0.59 30.12 -35.69
CA ILE A 224 0.91 28.79 -36.21
C ILE A 224 1.69 27.97 -35.17
N GLY A 225 2.71 28.57 -34.55
CA GLY A 225 3.48 27.94 -33.47
C GLY A 225 2.60 27.53 -32.29
N THR A 226 1.69 28.39 -31.82
CA THR A 226 0.77 28.07 -30.71
C THR A 226 -0.16 26.91 -31.04
N VAL A 227 -0.63 26.81 -32.28
CA VAL A 227 -1.50 25.72 -32.74
C VAL A 227 -0.72 24.40 -32.77
N ILE A 228 0.52 24.40 -33.28
CA ILE A 228 1.38 23.21 -33.32
C ILE A 228 1.69 22.71 -31.90
N SER A 229 2.21 23.59 -31.04
CA SER A 229 2.52 23.25 -29.64
C SER A 229 1.27 22.83 -28.87
N GLY A 230 0.16 23.51 -29.12
CA GLY A 230 -1.14 23.19 -28.55
C GLY A 230 -1.63 21.80 -28.94
N ASN A 231 -1.54 21.43 -30.22
CA ASN A 231 -1.89 20.12 -30.72
C ASN A 231 -0.97 19.03 -30.13
N ALA A 232 0.33 19.29 -30.01
CA ALA A 232 1.28 18.39 -29.36
C ALA A 232 0.88 18.10 -27.89
N VAL A 233 0.56 19.15 -27.12
CA VAL A 233 0.09 19.03 -25.73
C VAL A 233 -1.24 18.29 -25.65
N TYR A 234 -2.17 18.56 -26.59
CA TYR A 234 -3.44 17.85 -26.66
C TYR A 234 -3.24 16.34 -26.92
N GLN A 235 -2.39 15.98 -27.89
CA GLN A 235 -2.09 14.58 -28.21
C GLN A 235 -1.44 13.85 -27.04
N GLN A 236 -0.51 14.50 -26.33
CA GLN A 236 0.11 13.94 -25.12
C GLN A 236 -0.94 13.70 -24.02
N ARG A 237 -1.79 14.69 -23.73
CA ARG A 237 -2.87 14.52 -22.73
C ARG A 237 -3.86 13.44 -23.15
N LYS A 238 -4.21 13.34 -24.44
CA LYS A 238 -5.10 12.31 -24.98
C LYS A 238 -4.52 10.90 -24.80
N LYS A 239 -3.24 10.69 -25.13
CA LYS A 239 -2.55 9.41 -24.92
C LYS A 239 -2.52 9.01 -23.45
N LEU A 240 -2.23 9.97 -22.57
CA LEU A 240 -2.25 9.76 -21.12
C LEU A 240 -3.65 9.37 -20.63
N THR A 241 -4.69 10.13 -20.99
CA THR A 241 -6.08 9.79 -20.61
C THR A 241 -6.53 8.44 -21.17
N ALA A 242 -6.12 8.08 -22.38
CA ALA A 242 -6.46 6.80 -23.01
C ALA A 242 -5.80 5.59 -22.32
N ALA A 243 -4.59 5.76 -21.78
CA ALA A 243 -3.91 4.71 -21.01
C ALA A 243 -4.68 4.32 -19.74
N PHE A 244 -5.33 5.29 -19.08
CA PHE A 244 -6.13 5.07 -17.87
C PHE A 244 -7.59 4.65 -18.15
N SER A 245 -8.07 4.71 -19.39
CA SER A 245 -9.47 4.47 -19.74
C SER A 245 -9.80 3.05 -20.24
N LYS A 246 -8.88 2.08 -20.13
CA LYS A 246 -9.18 0.69 -20.51
C LYS A 246 -10.15 0.08 -19.51
N TYR A 247 -11.34 -0.32 -19.99
CA TYR A 247 -12.35 -0.97 -19.18
C TYR A 247 -11.93 -2.42 -18.91
N HIS A 248 -11.62 -2.73 -17.66
CA HIS A 248 -11.47 -4.10 -17.21
C HIS A 248 -12.80 -4.61 -16.64
N LEU A 249 -13.15 -5.84 -17.00
CA LEU A 249 -14.29 -6.57 -16.46
C LEU A 249 -13.76 -7.53 -15.38
N VAL A 250 -14.48 -7.61 -14.27
CA VAL A 250 -14.17 -8.50 -13.15
C VAL A 250 -15.41 -9.35 -12.83
N PRO A 251 -15.27 -10.66 -12.63
CA PRO A 251 -16.35 -11.52 -12.13
C PRO A 251 -16.73 -11.15 -10.68
N ILE A 252 -18.00 -10.80 -10.47
CA ILE A 252 -18.59 -10.50 -9.17
C ILE A 252 -19.55 -11.63 -8.79
N VAL A 253 -19.46 -12.12 -7.56
CA VAL A 253 -20.36 -13.13 -6.97
C VAL A 253 -21.56 -12.43 -6.32
N ARG A 254 -22.78 -12.73 -6.77
CA ARG A 254 -24.04 -12.18 -6.22
C ARG A 254 -25.14 -13.22 -6.19
N LYS A 255 -25.78 -13.39 -5.01
CA LYS A 255 -26.90 -14.32 -4.81
C LYS A 255 -26.60 -15.72 -5.38
N GLY A 256 -25.38 -16.21 -5.17
CA GLY A 256 -24.92 -17.49 -5.70
C GLY A 256 -24.53 -17.55 -7.19
N TYR A 257 -24.59 -16.45 -7.94
CA TYR A 257 -24.20 -16.42 -9.37
C TYR A 257 -23.00 -15.50 -9.62
N VAL A 258 -22.12 -15.92 -10.53
CA VAL A 258 -21.00 -15.10 -11.02
C VAL A 258 -21.47 -14.25 -12.20
N ARG A 259 -21.28 -12.93 -12.15
CA ARG A 259 -21.56 -12.00 -13.24
C ARG A 259 -20.37 -11.12 -13.51
N ALA A 260 -20.00 -10.95 -14.78
CA ALA A 260 -18.99 -9.97 -15.16
C ALA A 260 -19.53 -8.54 -14.94
N ALA A 261 -18.79 -7.71 -14.21
CA ALA A 261 -19.11 -6.29 -14.05
C ALA A 261 -17.87 -5.43 -14.32
N SER A 262 -18.10 -4.17 -14.68
CA SER A 262 -17.00 -3.22 -14.87
C SER A 262 -16.33 -2.90 -13.53
N VAL A 263 -14.99 -2.88 -13.51
CA VAL A 263 -14.18 -2.43 -12.35
C VAL A 263 -14.66 -1.10 -11.79
N ALA A 264 -15.11 -0.21 -12.66
CA ALA A 264 -15.62 1.11 -12.31
C ALA A 264 -16.85 1.09 -11.40
N GLN A 265 -17.64 0.03 -11.48
CA GLN A 265 -18.86 -0.10 -10.70
C GLN A 265 -18.59 -0.73 -9.34
N LEU A 266 -17.41 -1.33 -9.10
CA LEU A 266 -17.06 -1.98 -7.83
C LEU A 266 -17.25 -1.02 -6.66
N ILE A 267 -17.86 -1.55 -5.60
CA ILE A 267 -18.07 -0.85 -4.33
C ILE A 267 -17.54 -1.70 -3.18
N PRO A 268 -17.19 -1.09 -2.03
CA PRO A 268 -16.89 -1.84 -0.82
C PRO A 268 -18.00 -2.85 -0.49
N GLY A 269 -17.59 -4.08 -0.18
CA GLY A 269 -18.44 -5.24 0.15
C GLY A 269 -18.97 -6.05 -1.05
N ASP A 270 -18.69 -5.68 -2.29
CA ASP A 270 -18.85 -6.62 -3.41
C ASP A 270 -17.83 -7.77 -3.25
N VAL A 271 -18.23 -9.01 -3.52
CA VAL A 271 -17.33 -10.18 -3.54
C VAL A 271 -16.98 -10.49 -4.99
N ILE A 272 -15.69 -10.69 -5.28
CA ILE A 272 -15.15 -10.91 -6.62
C ILE A 272 -14.31 -12.19 -6.67
N VAL A 273 -14.26 -12.80 -7.85
CA VAL A 273 -13.31 -13.89 -8.13
C VAL A 273 -11.97 -13.27 -8.52
N VAL A 274 -10.91 -13.66 -7.82
CA VAL A 274 -9.57 -13.13 -8.03
C VAL A 274 -8.94 -13.84 -9.21
N LEU A 275 -8.57 -13.06 -10.23
CA LEU A 275 -7.89 -13.54 -11.43
C LEU A 275 -6.45 -13.03 -11.49
N GLN A 276 -5.62 -13.66 -12.31
CA GLN A 276 -4.28 -13.17 -12.60
C GLN A 276 -4.35 -11.82 -13.35
N GLY A 277 -3.52 -10.86 -12.95
CA GLY A 277 -3.52 -9.50 -13.50
C GLY A 277 -3.41 -8.42 -12.43
N MET A 278 -3.75 -7.19 -12.80
CA MET A 278 -3.66 -6.05 -11.89
C MET A 278 -4.87 -5.99 -10.94
N ALA A 279 -4.62 -5.77 -9.65
CA ALA A 279 -5.64 -5.46 -8.67
C ALA A 279 -6.10 -3.99 -8.82
N PHE A 280 -7.40 -3.75 -8.97
CA PHE A 280 -7.94 -2.39 -9.20
C PHE A 280 -8.58 -1.75 -7.97
N CYS A 281 -8.66 -2.47 -6.86
CA CYS A 281 -9.20 -2.01 -5.59
C CYS A 281 -8.48 -2.73 -4.45
N ASP A 282 -8.57 -2.18 -3.25
CA ASP A 282 -8.06 -2.89 -2.07
C ASP A 282 -9.11 -3.94 -1.71
N MET A 283 -8.68 -5.20 -1.59
CA MET A 283 -9.56 -6.34 -1.34
C MET A 283 -8.97 -7.27 -0.28
N VAL A 284 -9.84 -7.91 0.50
CA VAL A 284 -9.49 -8.92 1.49
C VAL A 284 -9.78 -10.30 0.93
N LEU A 285 -8.83 -11.22 1.05
CA LEU A 285 -9.05 -12.61 0.64
C LEU A 285 -10.01 -13.30 1.62
N LEU A 286 -11.03 -13.96 1.08
CA LEU A 286 -11.98 -14.78 1.83
C LEU A 286 -11.65 -16.28 1.67
N ARG A 287 -11.34 -16.70 0.43
CA ARG A 287 -11.05 -18.08 0.09
C ARG A 287 -9.89 -18.15 -0.88
N GLY A 288 -8.97 -19.08 -0.63
CA GLY A 288 -7.79 -19.29 -1.46
C GLY A 288 -6.69 -18.26 -1.22
N ASN A 289 -5.53 -18.56 -1.77
CA ASN A 289 -4.29 -17.83 -1.63
C ASN A 289 -3.91 -17.19 -2.96
N CYS A 290 -3.15 -16.10 -2.91
CA CYS A 290 -2.58 -15.53 -4.11
C CYS A 290 -1.15 -15.04 -3.90
N LEU A 291 -0.41 -14.98 -4.99
CA LEU A 291 0.95 -14.44 -5.04
C LEU A 291 0.91 -13.09 -5.76
N VAL A 292 1.36 -12.06 -5.07
CA VAL A 292 1.19 -10.67 -5.50
C VAL A 292 2.54 -9.97 -5.52
N GLN A 293 2.76 -9.13 -6.52
CA GLN A 293 3.89 -8.21 -6.61
C GLN A 293 3.42 -6.79 -6.29
N GLU A 294 3.89 -6.23 -5.17
CA GLU A 294 3.47 -4.92 -4.65
C GLU A 294 4.42 -3.79 -5.07
N ALA A 295 5.14 -3.93 -6.19
CA ALA A 295 6.18 -2.99 -6.62
C ALA A 295 5.69 -1.54 -6.75
N ALA A 296 4.41 -1.34 -7.12
CA ALA A 296 3.81 -0.02 -7.21
C ALA A 296 3.64 0.68 -5.84
N LEU A 297 3.56 -0.08 -4.74
CA LEU A 297 3.38 0.45 -3.38
C LEU A 297 4.68 0.47 -2.58
N THR A 298 5.46 -0.60 -2.61
CA THR A 298 6.70 -0.73 -1.82
C THR A 298 7.93 -0.22 -2.56
N GLY A 299 7.86 -0.08 -3.88
CA GLY A 299 9.03 0.17 -4.73
C GLY A 299 9.94 -1.06 -4.89
N GLU A 300 9.62 -2.18 -4.23
CA GLU A 300 10.38 -3.42 -4.28
C GLU A 300 9.67 -4.42 -5.20
N ALA A 301 10.40 -5.02 -6.14
CA ALA A 301 9.84 -6.01 -7.05
C ALA A 301 9.62 -7.40 -6.40
N LEU A 302 9.72 -7.49 -5.07
CA LEU A 302 9.56 -8.74 -4.33
C LEU A 302 8.10 -9.22 -4.39
N GLN A 303 7.95 -10.53 -4.51
CA GLN A 303 6.67 -11.20 -4.47
C GLN A 303 6.30 -11.52 -3.02
N THR A 304 5.03 -11.35 -2.69
CA THR A 304 4.49 -11.64 -1.36
C THR A 304 3.26 -12.51 -1.52
N ARG A 305 3.21 -13.57 -0.71
CA ARG A 305 2.07 -14.46 -0.61
C ARG A 305 0.97 -13.80 0.23
N LYS A 306 -0.28 -14.01 -0.16
CA LYS A 306 -1.48 -13.54 0.52
C LYS A 306 -2.39 -14.70 0.87
N VAL A 307 -3.00 -14.64 2.04
CA VAL A 307 -3.83 -15.71 2.63
C VAL A 307 -5.21 -15.20 3.03
N PRO A 308 -6.25 -16.06 3.08
CA PRO A 308 -7.56 -15.64 3.52
C PRO A 308 -7.55 -15.12 4.95
N PHE A 309 -8.38 -14.12 5.23
CA PHE A 309 -8.53 -13.58 6.58
C PHE A 309 -9.37 -14.53 7.45
N VAL A 310 -8.86 -14.87 8.64
CA VAL A 310 -9.54 -15.76 9.59
C VAL A 310 -9.78 -15.02 10.93
N PRO A 311 -11.05 -14.71 11.29
CA PRO A 311 -11.39 -13.98 12.52
C PRO A 311 -10.92 -14.67 13.79
N ALA A 312 -10.89 -16.00 13.81
CA ALA A 312 -10.44 -16.79 14.96
C ALA A 312 -8.97 -16.51 15.35
N GLN A 313 -8.17 -15.92 14.45
CA GLN A 313 -6.80 -15.53 14.75
C GLN A 313 -6.70 -14.28 15.62
N PHE A 314 -7.75 -13.46 15.66
CA PHE A 314 -7.77 -12.20 16.38
C PHE A 314 -9.09 -12.04 17.16
N PRO A 315 -9.26 -12.74 18.31
CA PRO A 315 -10.47 -12.63 19.11
C PRO A 315 -10.70 -11.17 19.56
N GLY A 316 -11.81 -10.58 19.11
CA GLY A 316 -12.23 -9.21 19.46
C GLY A 316 -11.63 -8.08 18.62
N ALA A 317 -10.75 -8.35 17.65
CA ALA A 317 -10.17 -7.32 16.80
C ALA A 317 -10.94 -7.13 15.49
N LYS A 318 -11.34 -5.90 15.19
CA LYS A 318 -11.96 -5.56 13.91
C LYS A 318 -10.96 -5.72 12.77
N TYR A 319 -11.45 -6.18 11.61
CA TYR A 319 -10.63 -6.23 10.41
C TYR A 319 -10.20 -4.81 10.00
N ASP A 320 -8.89 -4.55 9.98
CA ASP A 320 -8.29 -3.36 9.39
C ASP A 320 -7.31 -3.77 8.27
N PRO A 321 -7.45 -3.27 7.03
CA PRO A 321 -6.51 -3.56 5.94
C PRO A 321 -5.08 -3.05 6.20
N ASP A 322 -4.89 -2.05 7.07
CA ASP A 322 -3.56 -1.53 7.37
C ASP A 322 -2.79 -2.48 8.32
N ILE A 323 -3.53 -3.22 9.16
CA ILE A 323 -2.99 -4.19 10.11
C ILE A 323 -2.87 -5.58 9.45
N HIS A 324 -3.91 -6.05 8.78
CA HIS A 324 -3.98 -7.39 8.18
C HIS A 324 -3.45 -7.41 6.74
N ARG A 325 -2.21 -6.93 6.56
CA ARG A 325 -1.61 -6.80 5.22
C ARG A 325 -1.35 -8.15 4.54
N SER A 326 -1.13 -9.22 5.30
CA SER A 326 -0.99 -10.60 4.76
C SER A 326 -2.27 -11.12 4.10
N SER A 327 -3.45 -10.62 4.51
CA SER A 327 -4.74 -10.99 3.92
C SER A 327 -5.31 -9.94 2.96
N THR A 328 -4.67 -8.77 2.89
CA THR A 328 -5.09 -7.66 2.02
C THR A 328 -4.27 -7.63 0.75
N VAL A 329 -4.95 -7.59 -0.40
CA VAL A 329 -4.37 -7.28 -1.71
C VAL A 329 -4.62 -5.80 -1.99
N ALA A 330 -3.56 -5.01 -2.11
CA ALA A 330 -3.66 -3.58 -2.38
C ALA A 330 -3.87 -3.29 -3.88
N ALA A 331 -4.63 -2.25 -4.20
CA ALA A 331 -4.80 -1.75 -5.56
C ALA A 331 -3.44 -1.40 -6.19
N GLY A 332 -3.27 -1.63 -7.49
CA GLY A 332 -2.03 -1.43 -8.23
C GLY A 332 -1.03 -2.60 -8.13
N SER A 333 -1.28 -3.57 -7.26
CA SER A 333 -0.45 -4.77 -7.17
C SER A 333 -0.76 -5.74 -8.32
N VAL A 334 0.26 -6.48 -8.78
CA VAL A 334 0.11 -7.47 -9.86
C VAL A 334 -0.03 -8.86 -9.24
N ILE A 335 -1.21 -9.46 -9.38
CA ILE A 335 -1.51 -10.84 -9.02
C ILE A 335 -0.92 -11.74 -10.10
N GLN A 336 0.09 -12.52 -9.73
CA GLN A 336 0.78 -13.41 -10.66
C GLN A 336 0.15 -14.81 -10.68
N GLN A 337 -0.27 -15.29 -9.52
CA GLN A 337 -0.87 -16.62 -9.38
C GLN A 337 -1.93 -16.60 -8.28
N VAL A 338 -2.96 -17.41 -8.47
CA VAL A 338 -4.04 -17.68 -7.52
C VAL A 338 -4.18 -19.19 -7.38
N TRP A 339 -4.45 -19.68 -6.18
CA TRP A 339 -4.70 -21.10 -5.94
C TRP A 339 -5.44 -21.29 -4.63
N ASN A 340 -6.15 -22.40 -4.49
CA ASN A 340 -6.71 -22.83 -3.22
C ASN A 340 -5.95 -24.07 -2.72
N GLU A 341 -5.71 -24.15 -1.41
CA GLU A 341 -4.97 -25.23 -0.76
C GLU A 341 -5.83 -26.46 -0.48
N LYS A 342 -7.14 -26.27 -0.27
CA LYS A 342 -8.07 -27.37 0.01
C LYS A 342 -8.48 -28.11 -1.27
N ASP A 343 -8.87 -27.35 -2.29
CA ASP A 343 -9.27 -27.86 -3.59
C ASP A 343 -8.69 -26.97 -4.70
N GLU A 344 -7.99 -27.56 -5.67
CA GLU A 344 -7.37 -26.81 -6.76
C GLU A 344 -8.37 -26.28 -7.80
N GLN A 345 -9.57 -26.87 -7.87
CA GLN A 345 -10.62 -26.47 -8.82
C GLN A 345 -11.46 -25.30 -8.29
N ASP A 346 -11.36 -25.01 -7.00
CA ASP A 346 -12.14 -23.97 -6.36
C ASP A 346 -11.65 -22.56 -6.71
N GLU A 347 -12.61 -21.68 -6.99
CA GLU A 347 -12.34 -20.27 -7.25
C GLU A 347 -11.78 -19.54 -6.01
N VAL A 348 -10.80 -18.66 -6.22
CA VAL A 348 -10.26 -17.77 -5.18
C VAL A 348 -11.16 -16.55 -5.06
N LEU A 349 -11.66 -16.28 -3.85
CA LEU A 349 -12.65 -15.23 -3.60
C LEU A 349 -12.07 -14.12 -2.72
N ALA A 350 -12.38 -12.88 -3.06
CA ALA A 350 -12.03 -11.70 -2.29
C ALA A 350 -13.19 -10.73 -2.14
N MET A 351 -13.27 -10.02 -1.02
CA MET A 351 -14.23 -8.94 -0.80
C MET A 351 -13.55 -7.59 -0.99
N VAL A 352 -14.19 -6.67 -1.71
CA VAL A 352 -13.69 -5.32 -1.91
C VAL A 352 -13.78 -4.53 -0.60
N VAL A 353 -12.68 -3.91 -0.17
CA VAL A 353 -12.58 -3.15 1.08
C VAL A 353 -12.59 -1.65 0.81
N ARG A 354 -11.70 -1.16 -0.06
CA ARG A 354 -11.57 0.27 -0.41
C ARG A 354 -11.55 0.43 -1.93
N THR A 355 -12.14 1.51 -2.43
CA THR A 355 -12.21 1.83 -3.87
C THR A 355 -11.76 3.26 -4.16
N GLY A 356 -11.33 3.53 -5.39
CA GLY A 356 -10.95 4.86 -5.87
C GLY A 356 -9.83 5.49 -5.04
N LEU A 357 -10.02 6.75 -4.64
CA LEU A 357 -9.06 7.52 -3.85
C LEU A 357 -8.88 7.01 -2.41
N HIS A 358 -9.79 6.15 -1.93
CA HIS A 358 -9.65 5.54 -0.61
C HIS A 358 -8.66 4.36 -0.61
N THR A 359 -8.31 3.80 -1.78
CA THR A 359 -7.30 2.74 -1.89
C THR A 359 -5.92 3.22 -1.44
N PHE A 360 -5.00 2.31 -1.11
CA PHE A 360 -3.61 2.67 -0.79
C PHE A 360 -2.94 3.51 -1.88
N VAL A 361 -3.04 3.08 -3.15
CA VAL A 361 -2.50 3.84 -4.29
C VAL A 361 -3.24 5.15 -4.49
N GLY A 362 -4.57 5.15 -4.32
CA GLY A 362 -5.39 6.36 -4.37
C GLY A 362 -4.90 7.43 -3.40
N GLN A 363 -4.65 7.06 -2.14
CA GLN A 363 -4.14 7.95 -1.11
C GLN A 363 -2.74 8.49 -1.41
N MET A 364 -1.88 7.70 -2.08
CA MET A 364 -0.57 8.18 -2.53
C MET A 364 -0.68 9.20 -3.67
N VAL A 365 -1.67 9.03 -4.55
CA VAL A 365 -1.88 9.91 -5.71
C VAL A 365 -2.63 11.20 -5.33
N THR A 366 -3.50 11.18 -4.32
CA THR A 366 -4.32 12.35 -3.96
C THR A 366 -3.48 13.63 -3.71
N PRO A 367 -2.40 13.61 -2.90
CA PRO A 367 -1.58 14.80 -2.67
C PRO A 367 -0.88 15.32 -3.94
N LEU A 368 -0.62 14.43 -4.92
CA LEU A 368 -0.01 14.79 -6.20
C LEU A 368 -1.01 15.49 -7.13
N VAL A 369 -2.28 15.09 -7.09
CA VAL A 369 -3.36 15.70 -7.86
C VAL A 369 -3.77 17.05 -7.28
N ASP A 370 -3.72 17.19 -5.95
CA ASP A 370 -4.20 18.35 -5.21
C ASP A 370 -3.30 19.61 -5.31
N ARG A 371 -1.97 19.45 -5.43
CA ARG A 371 -1.01 20.58 -5.44
C ARG A 371 -1.09 21.53 -6.66
N HIS A 372 -2.17 21.51 -7.42
CA HIS A 372 -2.20 21.87 -8.83
C HIS A 372 -1.30 20.93 -9.62
N TRP A 373 -1.76 20.52 -10.79
CA TRP A 373 -0.94 20.04 -11.91
C TRP A 373 -0.01 21.18 -12.42
N ALA A 374 0.57 21.96 -11.51
CA ALA A 374 1.39 23.14 -11.73
C ALA A 374 2.79 22.73 -12.19
N SER A 375 3.01 23.10 -13.44
CA SER A 375 4.23 23.73 -13.96
C SER A 375 5.55 22.97 -14.02
N ARG A 376 5.70 21.74 -13.52
CA ARG A 376 6.85 20.90 -13.91
C ARG A 376 6.43 19.44 -14.03
N GLN A 377 6.57 18.89 -15.25
CA GLN A 377 6.64 17.45 -15.45
C GLN A 377 7.95 16.97 -14.83
N PRO A 378 7.98 16.15 -13.77
CA PRO A 378 9.06 15.21 -13.65
C PRO A 378 8.76 14.12 -14.69
N GLU A 379 9.73 13.86 -15.58
CA GLU A 379 9.77 12.57 -16.24
C GLU A 379 9.62 11.51 -15.14
N LEU A 380 8.55 10.71 -15.20
CA LEU A 380 8.42 9.48 -14.42
C LEU A 380 9.50 8.53 -14.95
N ARG A 381 10.75 8.76 -14.54
CA ARG A 381 11.73 7.70 -14.48
C ARG A 381 11.13 6.69 -13.53
N THR A 382 10.98 5.47 -14.03
CA THR A 382 10.77 4.29 -13.20
C THR A 382 11.65 4.44 -11.96
N PRO A 383 11.10 4.30 -10.73
CA PRO A 383 11.96 4.20 -9.57
C PRO A 383 12.97 3.11 -9.93
N LEU A 384 14.25 3.47 -9.98
CA LEU A 384 15.33 2.48 -10.04
C LEU A 384 15.14 1.68 -8.77
N GLY A 385 14.38 0.58 -8.87
CA GLY A 385 14.14 -0.33 -7.78
C GLY A 385 15.50 -0.70 -7.25
N LEU A 386 15.77 -0.29 -6.01
CA LEU A 386 16.88 -0.81 -5.24
C LEU A 386 16.54 -2.27 -4.97
N LEU A 387 16.82 -3.13 -5.96
CA LEU A 387 16.73 -4.58 -5.82
C LEU A 387 17.83 -4.99 -4.86
N ARG A 388 17.50 -4.95 -3.57
CA ARG A 388 18.26 -5.51 -2.47
C ARG A 388 18.27 -7.03 -2.63
N GLN A 389 19.37 -7.57 -3.12
CA GLN A 389 19.54 -9.02 -3.21
C GLN A 389 20.11 -9.53 -1.89
N GLY A 390 19.24 -9.85 -0.93
CA GLY A 390 19.64 -10.58 0.26
C GLY A 390 20.36 -11.88 -0.12
N LYS A 391 21.62 -12.04 0.30
CA LYS A 391 22.38 -13.30 0.20
C LYS A 391 22.64 -13.81 1.60
N LEU A 392 22.22 -15.04 1.89
CA LEU A 392 22.54 -15.71 3.14
C LEU A 392 24.06 -15.81 3.28
N HIS A 393 24.61 -15.17 4.31
CA HIS A 393 26.05 -15.09 4.56
C HIS A 393 26.52 -16.29 5.39
N GLY A 394 25.68 -16.71 6.33
CA GLY A 394 25.88 -17.91 7.14
C GLY A 394 24.90 -17.96 8.30
N ILE A 395 25.01 -19.01 9.11
CA ILE A 395 24.16 -19.23 10.28
C ILE A 395 25.05 -19.41 11.51
N ILE A 396 24.67 -18.74 12.59
CA ILE A 396 25.26 -18.95 13.91
C ILE A 396 24.27 -19.80 14.70
N THR A 397 24.71 -20.99 15.09
CA THR A 397 23.91 -21.98 15.81
C THR A 397 24.13 -21.88 17.32
N CYS A 398 23.09 -22.20 18.08
CA CYS A 398 23.12 -22.34 19.53
C CYS A 398 23.03 -23.83 19.90
N GLU A 399 24.07 -24.36 20.54
CA GLU A 399 24.07 -25.70 21.11
C GLU A 399 24.38 -25.64 22.61
N SER A 400 23.49 -26.23 23.41
CA SER A 400 23.64 -26.36 24.86
C SER A 400 23.91 -25.04 25.60
N GLY A 401 23.28 -23.94 25.18
CA GLY A 401 23.41 -22.62 25.80
C GLY A 401 24.66 -21.82 25.39
N ASN A 402 25.47 -22.33 24.46
CA ASN A 402 26.62 -21.63 23.89
C ASN A 402 26.41 -21.36 22.39
N MET A 403 26.97 -20.25 21.90
CA MET A 403 26.96 -19.94 20.47
C MET A 403 28.20 -20.47 19.78
N GLU A 404 28.00 -21.06 18.60
CA GLU A 404 29.09 -21.49 17.72
C GLU A 404 29.54 -20.37 16.78
N GLY A 405 30.64 -20.59 16.07
CA GLY A 405 31.10 -19.69 15.00
C GLY A 405 30.16 -19.65 13.79
N LEU A 406 30.33 -18.63 12.93
CA LEU A 406 29.54 -18.49 11.70
C LEU A 406 29.78 -19.67 10.75
N LYS A 407 28.74 -20.47 10.50
CA LYS A 407 28.76 -21.60 9.57
C LYS A 407 28.17 -21.18 8.23
N SER A 408 29.02 -21.01 7.22
CA SER A 408 28.60 -20.61 5.87
C SER A 408 28.00 -21.76 5.06
N GLU A 409 28.49 -22.99 5.23
CA GLU A 409 28.07 -24.16 4.45
C GLU A 409 26.92 -24.94 5.10
N PRO A 410 25.96 -25.49 4.30
CA PRO A 410 24.79 -26.17 4.84
C PRO A 410 25.15 -27.50 5.49
N ILE A 411 26.28 -28.12 5.13
CA ILE A 411 26.78 -29.35 5.73
C ILE A 411 26.94 -29.20 7.24
N ALA A 412 27.42 -28.05 7.70
CA ALA A 412 27.70 -27.76 9.10
C ALA A 412 26.44 -27.43 9.93
N TRP A 413 25.28 -27.25 9.30
CA TRP A 413 24.05 -26.88 9.99
C TRP A 413 23.35 -28.08 10.62
N SER A 414 22.75 -27.85 11.79
CA SER A 414 21.92 -28.84 12.48
C SER A 414 20.70 -29.23 11.63
N ALA A 415 20.18 -30.43 11.85
CA ALA A 415 19.02 -30.93 11.10
C ALA A 415 17.78 -30.02 11.25
N ASP A 416 17.58 -29.44 12.44
CA ASP A 416 16.45 -28.55 12.71
C ASP A 416 16.58 -27.20 11.99
N VAL A 417 17.79 -26.65 11.86
CA VAL A 417 18.04 -25.45 11.06
C VAL A 417 17.76 -25.73 9.58
N LYS A 418 18.20 -26.88 9.06
CA LYS A 418 17.91 -27.29 7.67
C LYS A 418 16.40 -27.43 7.43
N LYS A 419 15.68 -28.10 8.33
CA LYS A 419 14.21 -28.20 8.29
C LYS A 419 13.55 -26.82 8.32
N LEU A 420 14.03 -25.91 9.18
CA LEU A 420 13.49 -24.55 9.29
C LEU A 420 13.64 -23.77 7.99
N ILE A 421 14.82 -23.79 7.36
CA ILE A 421 15.05 -23.07 6.09
C ILE A 421 14.22 -23.69 4.96
N ALA A 422 14.07 -25.01 4.95
CA ALA A 422 13.32 -25.73 3.92
C ALA A 422 11.80 -25.59 4.05
N LEU A 423 11.26 -25.23 5.22
CA LEU A 423 9.81 -25.22 5.47
C LEU A 423 9.26 -23.83 5.83
N CYS A 424 10.01 -23.05 6.60
CA CYS A 424 9.58 -21.75 7.11
C CYS A 424 9.90 -20.66 6.08
N HIS A 425 9.14 -20.62 4.99
CA HIS A 425 9.29 -19.62 3.92
C HIS A 425 7.94 -19.31 3.23
N GLY A 426 7.87 -18.18 2.54
CA GLY A 426 6.70 -17.77 1.74
C GLY A 426 6.67 -18.34 0.32
N LEU A 427 7.59 -19.26 -0.02
CA LEU A 427 7.74 -19.81 -1.37
C LEU A 427 6.55 -20.68 -1.81
N VAL A 428 6.25 -20.61 -3.11
CA VAL A 428 5.16 -21.31 -3.78
C VAL A 428 5.71 -22.07 -5.00
N PRO A 429 5.44 -23.38 -5.15
CA PRO A 429 5.83 -24.14 -6.34
C PRO A 429 4.91 -23.85 -7.53
N LEU A 430 5.50 -23.74 -8.73
CA LEU A 430 4.80 -23.75 -10.02
C LEU A 430 4.92 -25.09 -10.73
N SER A 431 4.02 -25.33 -11.68
CA SER A 431 3.84 -26.56 -12.48
C SER A 431 5.06 -27.04 -13.31
N LYS A 432 6.21 -26.37 -13.21
CA LYS A 432 7.47 -26.72 -13.93
C LYS A 432 8.67 -26.89 -12.99
N GLY A 433 8.45 -27.25 -11.72
CA GLY A 433 9.50 -27.36 -10.71
C GLY A 433 10.18 -26.03 -10.36
N LYS A 434 9.64 -24.91 -10.87
CA LYS A 434 10.10 -23.56 -10.55
C LYS A 434 9.43 -23.11 -9.26
N VAL A 435 10.21 -22.51 -8.38
CA VAL A 435 9.72 -21.96 -7.12
C VAL A 435 9.70 -20.43 -7.23
N VAL A 436 8.63 -19.82 -6.75
CA VAL A 436 8.42 -18.38 -6.82
C VAL A 436 8.12 -17.83 -5.43
N GLY A 437 8.52 -16.59 -5.17
CA GLY A 437 8.55 -15.97 -3.85
C GLY A 437 9.77 -15.08 -3.70
N ARG A 438 10.14 -14.70 -2.46
CA ARG A 438 11.29 -13.81 -2.26
C ARG A 438 12.61 -14.48 -2.70
N LEU A 439 13.49 -13.70 -3.32
CA LEU A 439 14.74 -14.21 -3.91
C LEU A 439 15.73 -14.75 -2.86
N ASP A 440 15.79 -14.11 -1.70
CA ASP A 440 16.59 -14.55 -0.56
C ASP A 440 16.13 -15.93 -0.06
N GLU A 441 14.82 -16.13 0.08
CA GLU A 441 14.24 -17.42 0.44
C GLU A 441 14.44 -18.47 -0.66
N GLN A 442 14.28 -18.11 -1.94
CA GLN A 442 14.54 -19.04 -3.06
C GLN A 442 15.99 -19.53 -3.04
N LYS A 443 16.95 -18.62 -2.83
CA LYS A 443 18.37 -18.97 -2.71
C LYS A 443 18.61 -19.86 -1.51
N ALA A 444 18.05 -19.54 -0.34
CA ALA A 444 18.18 -20.36 0.86
C ALA A 444 17.57 -21.77 0.68
N PHE A 445 16.39 -21.87 0.03
CA PHE A 445 15.74 -23.13 -0.28
C PHE A 445 16.57 -24.00 -1.23
N ALA A 446 17.10 -23.39 -2.30
CA ALA A 446 18.01 -24.07 -3.22
C ALA A 446 19.34 -24.48 -2.53
N TYR A 447 19.80 -23.69 -1.57
CA TYR A 447 21.04 -23.95 -0.83
C TYR A 447 20.99 -25.21 0.03
N VAL A 448 19.82 -25.57 0.56
CA VAL A 448 19.62 -26.82 1.32
C VAL A 448 19.22 -27.99 0.40
N GLU A 449 19.28 -27.80 -0.93
CA GLU A 449 18.86 -28.81 -1.93
C GLU A 449 17.44 -29.34 -1.69
N ALA A 450 16.57 -28.52 -1.10
CA ALA A 450 15.18 -28.87 -0.86
C ALA A 450 14.38 -28.81 -2.17
N ALA A 451 13.38 -29.68 -2.30
CA ALA A 451 12.50 -29.72 -3.47
C ALA A 451 11.04 -29.91 -3.06
N PHE A 452 10.13 -29.18 -3.70
CA PHE A 452 8.69 -29.41 -3.52
C PHE A 452 8.27 -30.68 -4.27
N LEU A 453 7.64 -31.61 -3.55
CA LEU A 453 6.93 -32.75 -4.14
C LEU A 453 5.45 -32.40 -4.41
N GLY A 454 4.92 -31.43 -3.65
CA GLY A 454 3.59 -30.85 -3.78
C GLY A 454 3.55 -29.49 -3.09
N ARG A 455 2.36 -28.89 -2.92
CA ARG A 455 2.23 -27.57 -2.27
C ARG A 455 2.49 -27.60 -0.76
N SER A 456 2.18 -28.72 -0.11
CA SER A 456 2.34 -28.96 1.33
C SER A 456 3.44 -29.95 1.67
N THR A 457 4.12 -30.54 0.68
CA THR A 457 5.14 -31.57 0.90
C THR A 457 6.48 -31.16 0.30
N VAL A 458 7.51 -31.20 1.15
CA VAL A 458 8.89 -30.84 0.81
C VAL A 458 9.79 -32.04 1.05
N CYS A 459 10.69 -32.31 0.11
CA CYS A 459 11.75 -33.29 0.26
C CYS A 459 13.04 -32.59 0.67
N LEU A 460 13.71 -33.12 1.68
CA LEU A 460 14.97 -32.60 2.22
C LEU A 460 16.03 -33.71 2.25
N PRO A 461 17.18 -33.56 1.55
CA PRO A 461 18.30 -34.47 1.69
C PRO A 461 19.02 -34.23 3.04
N LEU A 462 19.27 -35.28 3.81
CA LEU A 462 20.02 -35.17 5.08
C LEU A 462 21.55 -35.20 4.90
N GLY A 463 22.06 -35.60 3.73
CA GLY A 463 23.48 -35.65 3.39
C GLY A 463 23.77 -34.96 2.06
N PHE A 464 24.99 -34.40 1.92
CA PHE A 464 25.44 -33.68 0.72
C PHE A 464 26.61 -34.41 0.04
N GLY A 465 26.61 -34.44 -1.29
CA GLY A 465 27.73 -34.93 -2.11
C GLY A 465 27.39 -36.11 -3.03
N LYS A 466 28.04 -36.15 -4.21
CA LYS A 466 27.81 -37.13 -5.30
C LYS A 466 28.18 -38.60 -4.98
N ALA A 467 28.48 -38.96 -3.73
CA ALA A 467 29.16 -40.23 -3.41
C ALA A 467 28.53 -41.09 -2.29
N GLN A 468 27.40 -40.72 -1.68
CA GLN A 468 26.74 -41.61 -0.70
C GLN A 468 25.24 -41.53 -0.84
N SER A 469 24.56 -42.69 -0.72
CA SER A 469 23.11 -42.85 -0.72
C SER A 469 22.45 -41.84 0.24
N THR A 470 21.99 -40.70 -0.28
CA THR A 470 21.45 -39.61 0.52
C THR A 470 20.07 -40.01 1.03
N LYS A 471 19.96 -40.30 2.32
CA LYS A 471 18.67 -40.51 3.00
C LYS A 471 17.85 -39.22 2.89
N THR A 472 16.82 -39.23 2.05
CA THR A 472 15.89 -38.11 1.87
C THR A 472 14.75 -38.20 2.88
N VAL A 473 14.44 -37.11 3.56
CA VAL A 473 13.29 -37.00 4.45
C VAL A 473 12.17 -36.25 3.75
N LYS A 474 10.98 -36.85 3.70
CA LYS A 474 9.76 -36.16 3.31
C LYS A 474 9.18 -35.44 4.52
N LEU A 475 8.93 -34.15 4.37
CA LEU A 475 8.37 -33.27 5.38
C LEU A 475 7.01 -32.79 4.89
N GLU A 476 5.97 -33.04 5.68
CA GLU A 476 4.62 -32.54 5.44
C GLU A 476 4.38 -31.28 6.27
N ILE A 477 3.97 -30.21 5.60
CA ILE A 477 3.56 -28.95 6.22
C ILE A 477 2.10 -29.08 6.63
N LEU A 478 1.86 -29.05 7.94
CA LEU A 478 0.52 -29.17 8.52
C LEU A 478 -0.16 -27.80 8.65
N HIS A 479 0.58 -26.78 9.05
CA HIS A 479 0.07 -25.42 9.21
C HIS A 479 1.20 -24.39 9.03
N ARG A 480 0.91 -23.24 8.42
CA ARG A 480 1.87 -22.13 8.25
C ARG A 480 1.36 -20.89 8.96
N PHE A 481 2.24 -20.26 9.72
CA PHE A 481 2.05 -18.92 10.26
C PHE A 481 2.67 -17.92 9.31
N GLU A 482 1.82 -17.19 8.59
CA GLU A 482 2.27 -16.08 7.74
C GLU A 482 2.90 -14.98 8.60
N TYR A 483 3.75 -14.17 7.96
CA TYR A 483 4.44 -13.09 8.65
C TYR A 483 3.45 -12.05 9.21
N ASP A 484 3.48 -11.85 10.52
CA ASP A 484 2.73 -10.80 11.21
C ASP A 484 3.66 -9.61 11.47
N SER A 485 3.26 -8.41 11.03
CA SER A 485 4.04 -7.17 11.20
C SER A 485 4.09 -6.67 12.65
N ARG A 486 3.16 -7.09 13.51
CA ARG A 486 3.17 -6.77 14.94
C ARG A 486 4.12 -7.67 15.70
N MET A 487 4.09 -8.96 15.40
CA MET A 487 4.96 -9.95 16.05
C MET A 487 6.36 -9.97 15.42
N LEU A 488 6.51 -9.52 14.17
CA LEU A 488 7.76 -9.57 13.39
C LEU A 488 8.31 -11.00 13.21
N MET A 489 7.44 -12.00 13.16
CA MET A 489 7.79 -13.42 13.02
C MET A 489 6.89 -14.14 12.03
N SER A 490 7.37 -15.30 11.57
CA SER A 490 6.63 -16.27 10.77
C SER A 490 7.02 -17.68 11.24
N GLY A 491 6.21 -18.68 10.93
CA GLY A 491 6.46 -20.03 11.42
C GLY A 491 5.75 -21.11 10.65
N VAL A 492 6.05 -22.35 10.98
CA VAL A 492 5.46 -23.53 10.35
C VAL A 492 5.37 -24.68 11.36
N ILE A 493 4.28 -25.43 11.28
CA ILE A 493 4.12 -26.72 11.94
C ILE A 493 4.28 -27.79 10.87
N ALA A 494 5.21 -28.71 11.07
CA ALA A 494 5.50 -29.78 10.13
C ALA A 494 5.73 -31.11 10.82
N LYS A 495 5.52 -32.20 10.06
CA LYS A 495 5.77 -33.58 10.51
C LYS A 495 6.63 -34.30 9.47
N ALA A 496 7.59 -35.10 9.94
CA ALA A 496 8.39 -35.96 9.06
C ALA A 496 7.64 -37.28 8.79
N ASP A 497 7.61 -37.71 7.53
CA ASP A 497 6.90 -38.91 7.06
C ASP A 497 7.61 -40.22 7.48
N THR A 498 8.78 -40.12 8.12
CA THR A 498 9.69 -41.27 8.32
C THR A 498 9.41 -42.10 9.58
N SER A 499 8.46 -41.70 10.46
CA SER A 499 7.97 -42.58 11.52
C SER A 499 6.55 -42.23 11.98
N LYS A 500 5.70 -43.25 12.19
CA LYS A 500 4.33 -43.08 12.71
C LYS A 500 4.28 -42.47 14.13
N SER A 501 5.41 -42.37 14.82
CA SER A 501 5.56 -42.00 16.23
C SER A 501 6.19 -40.62 16.48
N GLU A 502 6.65 -39.88 15.46
CA GLU A 502 7.25 -38.55 15.67
C GLU A 502 6.15 -37.47 15.80
N ARG A 503 6.19 -36.71 16.90
CA ARG A 503 5.28 -35.56 17.14
C ARG A 503 5.57 -34.43 16.15
N ALA A 504 4.55 -33.62 15.86
CA ALA A 504 4.71 -32.46 15.00
C ALA A 504 5.69 -31.44 15.62
N GLN A 505 6.56 -30.88 14.78
CA GLN A 505 7.58 -29.90 15.16
C GLN A 505 7.11 -28.50 14.73
N VAL A 506 7.30 -27.52 15.61
CA VAL A 506 7.12 -26.09 15.31
C VAL A 506 8.48 -25.49 15.00
N LEU A 507 8.55 -24.71 13.93
CA LEU A 507 9.73 -23.99 13.48
C LEU A 507 9.34 -22.54 13.24
N ILE A 508 9.97 -21.60 13.93
CA ILE A 508 9.65 -20.16 13.85
C ILE A 508 10.92 -19.38 13.52
N LYS A 509 10.78 -18.38 12.65
CA LYS A 509 11.82 -17.40 12.31
C LYS A 509 11.27 -15.98 12.45
N GLY A 510 12.07 -15.05 12.94
CA GLY A 510 11.61 -13.67 13.14
C GLY A 510 12.69 -12.71 13.60
N ALA A 511 12.26 -11.53 14.04
CA ALA A 511 13.13 -10.58 14.72
C ALA A 511 13.80 -11.25 15.93
N PRO A 512 15.13 -11.10 16.12
CA PRO A 512 15.84 -11.79 17.20
C PRO A 512 15.23 -11.56 18.59
N TYR A 513 14.81 -10.33 18.89
CA TYR A 513 14.20 -9.97 20.17
C TYR A 513 12.85 -10.67 20.42
N GLU A 514 12.00 -10.76 19.40
CA GLU A 514 10.69 -11.41 19.51
C GLU A 514 10.84 -12.93 19.65
N VAL A 515 11.80 -13.51 18.92
CA VAL A 515 12.12 -14.94 19.03
C VAL A 515 12.65 -15.28 20.43
N THR A 516 13.43 -14.40 21.08
CA THR A 516 13.89 -14.65 22.45
C THR A 516 12.77 -14.70 23.48
N GLN A 517 11.67 -13.98 23.28
CA GLN A 517 10.53 -14.04 24.18
C GLN A 517 9.79 -15.39 24.13
N LEU A 518 9.94 -16.14 23.03
CA LEU A 518 9.36 -17.47 22.87
C LEU A 518 10.28 -18.60 23.34
N ALA A 519 11.55 -18.30 23.61
CA ALA A 519 12.55 -19.31 23.94
C ALA A 519 12.52 -19.69 25.41
N ASP A 520 12.75 -20.97 25.69
CA ASP A 520 12.96 -21.44 27.05
C ASP A 520 14.23 -20.75 27.62
N PRO A 521 14.20 -20.20 28.86
CA PRO A 521 15.31 -19.45 29.44
C PRO A 521 16.65 -20.20 29.42
N ASP A 522 16.61 -21.52 29.61
CA ASP A 522 17.79 -22.39 29.65
C ASP A 522 18.47 -22.56 28.27
N SER A 523 17.76 -22.23 27.18
CA SER A 523 18.29 -22.33 25.82
C SER A 523 19.00 -21.06 25.34
N LEU A 524 18.91 -19.97 26.10
CA LEU A 524 19.44 -18.65 25.74
C LEU A 524 20.93 -18.50 26.15
N PRO A 525 21.84 -18.26 25.19
CA PRO A 525 23.22 -17.92 25.51
C PRO A 525 23.36 -16.59 26.24
N LYS A 526 24.33 -16.52 27.16
CA LYS A 526 24.64 -15.27 27.89
C LYS A 526 25.00 -14.11 26.96
N ASP A 527 25.68 -14.40 25.84
CA ASP A 527 26.18 -13.40 24.90
C ASP A 527 25.24 -13.13 23.71
N TRP A 528 24.01 -13.66 23.74
CA TRP A 528 23.05 -13.57 22.62
C TRP A 528 22.83 -12.13 22.13
N SER A 529 22.48 -11.23 23.05
CA SER A 529 22.16 -9.84 22.72
C SER A 529 23.36 -9.09 22.14
N GLN A 530 24.56 -9.36 22.63
CA GLN A 530 25.79 -8.74 22.14
C GLN A 530 26.11 -9.19 20.71
N ALA A 531 25.96 -10.47 20.43
CA ALA A 531 26.24 -10.99 19.09
C ALA A 531 25.21 -10.53 18.05
N VAL A 532 23.92 -10.51 18.40
CA VAL A 532 22.88 -9.94 17.51
C VAL A 532 23.17 -8.47 17.22
N TYR A 533 23.55 -7.70 18.24
CA TYR A 533 23.94 -6.30 18.07
C TYR A 533 25.16 -6.14 17.15
N TYR A 534 26.22 -6.92 17.36
CA TYR A 534 27.44 -6.89 16.55
C TYR A 534 27.14 -7.05 15.05
N TRP A 535 26.41 -8.09 14.66
CA TRP A 535 26.07 -8.33 13.25
C TRP A 535 25.12 -7.28 12.67
N THR A 536 24.18 -6.79 13.48
CA THR A 536 23.25 -5.74 13.05
C THR A 536 23.96 -4.40 12.85
N ALA A 537 24.94 -4.07 13.72
CA ALA A 537 25.76 -2.87 13.63
C ALA A 537 26.68 -2.88 12.39
N LEU A 538 27.13 -4.06 11.97
CA LEU A 538 27.85 -4.26 10.70
C LEU A 538 26.94 -4.14 9.45
N GLY A 539 25.63 -3.91 9.63
CA GLY A 539 24.68 -3.74 8.53
C GLY A 539 24.11 -5.03 7.95
N TYR A 540 24.34 -6.17 8.60
CA TYR A 540 23.69 -7.42 8.22
C TYR A 540 22.27 -7.48 8.78
N GLN A 541 21.38 -8.13 8.03
CA GLN A 541 20.06 -8.49 8.54
C GLN A 541 20.18 -9.78 9.34
N VAL A 542 19.68 -9.78 10.57
CA VAL A 542 19.73 -10.93 11.47
C VAL A 542 18.32 -11.48 11.68
N LEU A 543 18.14 -12.79 11.55
CA LEU A 543 16.88 -13.48 11.81
C LEU A 543 17.06 -14.55 12.89
N GLY A 544 16.36 -14.40 14.00
CA GLY A 544 16.32 -15.41 15.06
C GLY A 544 15.54 -16.65 14.61
N MET A 545 15.98 -17.82 15.09
CA MET A 545 15.41 -19.11 14.74
C MET A 545 15.18 -19.95 15.99
N ILE A 546 14.00 -20.56 16.08
CA ILE A 546 13.59 -21.35 17.24
C ILE A 546 12.81 -22.59 16.77
N SER A 547 12.94 -23.68 17.53
CA SER A 547 12.18 -24.90 17.32
C SER A 547 11.56 -25.41 18.61
N GLY A 548 10.36 -25.98 18.51
CA GLY A 548 9.70 -26.68 19.61
C GLY A 548 8.85 -27.84 19.13
N ARG A 549 8.17 -28.52 20.06
CA ARG A 549 7.28 -29.65 19.75
C ARG A 549 5.85 -29.31 20.12
N VAL A 550 4.90 -29.72 19.28
CA VAL A 550 3.47 -29.50 19.52
C VAL A 550 2.91 -30.57 20.46
N MET A 551 2.02 -30.16 21.37
CA MET A 551 1.27 -31.07 22.24
C MET A 551 0.06 -31.71 21.54
N ALA A 552 -0.58 -30.99 20.60
CA ALA A 552 -1.76 -31.44 19.87
C ALA A 552 -1.43 -32.44 18.75
N GLU A 553 -2.24 -33.49 18.63
CA GLU A 553 -2.03 -34.58 17.65
C GLU A 553 -3.01 -34.54 16.46
N SER A 554 -4.13 -33.81 16.56
CA SER A 554 -5.16 -33.74 15.51
C SER A 554 -4.95 -32.57 14.53
N ARG A 555 -5.16 -32.81 13.23
CA ARG A 555 -4.98 -31.80 12.17
C ARG A 555 -5.96 -30.62 12.28
N GLN A 556 -7.14 -30.83 12.87
CA GLN A 556 -8.16 -29.80 13.08
C GLN A 556 -7.83 -28.88 14.26
N ASP A 557 -7.08 -29.35 15.25
CA ASP A 557 -6.65 -28.51 16.37
C ASP A 557 -5.45 -27.64 15.97
N LEU A 558 -4.56 -28.18 15.12
CA LEU A 558 -3.41 -27.45 14.60
C LEU A 558 -3.77 -26.23 13.76
N SER A 559 -4.90 -26.27 13.02
CA SER A 559 -5.34 -25.14 12.19
C SER A 559 -5.91 -23.96 12.97
N LYS A 560 -6.21 -24.15 14.27
CA LYS A 560 -6.71 -23.10 15.18
C LYS A 560 -5.59 -22.37 15.93
N LEU A 561 -4.36 -22.89 15.86
CA LEU A 561 -3.19 -22.28 16.48
C LEU A 561 -2.78 -21.02 15.71
N ASN A 562 -2.20 -20.06 16.41
CA ASN A 562 -1.64 -18.80 15.89
C ASN A 562 -0.36 -18.45 16.66
N LEU A 563 0.42 -17.49 16.17
CA LEU A 563 1.68 -17.08 16.82
C LEU A 563 1.49 -16.56 18.26
N VAL A 564 0.29 -16.11 18.62
CA VAL A 564 -0.02 -15.59 19.98
C VAL A 564 -0.23 -16.70 21.00
N ASN A 565 -0.92 -17.79 20.63
CA ASN A 565 -1.24 -18.89 21.54
C ASN A 565 -0.31 -20.10 21.37
N ILE A 566 0.63 -20.07 20.42
CA ILE A 566 1.48 -21.21 20.09
C ILE A 566 2.25 -21.73 21.30
N THR A 567 2.74 -20.83 22.16
CA THR A 567 3.51 -21.17 23.37
C THR A 567 2.71 -21.96 24.40
N GLN A 568 1.38 -21.83 24.41
CA GLN A 568 0.50 -22.59 25.30
C GLN A 568 0.29 -24.03 24.82
N HIS A 569 0.59 -24.30 23.54
CA HIS A 569 0.39 -25.59 22.89
C HIS A 569 1.69 -26.25 22.45
N THR A 570 2.83 -25.66 22.79
CA THR A 570 4.16 -26.20 22.51
C THR A 570 4.97 -26.37 23.78
N TYR A 571 5.99 -27.24 23.72
CA TYR A 571 6.98 -27.41 24.78
C TYR A 571 8.37 -27.59 24.18
N GLY A 572 9.40 -27.31 24.99
CA GLY A 572 10.79 -27.41 24.58
C GLY A 572 11.14 -26.43 23.47
N MET A 573 10.77 -25.16 23.64
CA MET A 573 11.01 -24.09 22.67
C MET A 573 12.49 -23.69 22.74
N ARG A 574 13.33 -24.45 22.04
CA ARG A 574 14.78 -24.27 22.03
C ARG A 574 15.21 -23.29 20.95
N LEU A 575 16.01 -22.29 21.35
CA LEU A 575 16.71 -21.42 20.43
C LEU A 575 17.70 -22.21 19.55
N LEU A 576 17.55 -22.12 18.23
CA LEU A 576 18.46 -22.76 17.28
C LEU A 576 19.66 -21.87 16.94
N GLY A 577 19.50 -20.56 17.05
CA GLY A 577 20.50 -19.57 16.67
C GLY A 577 19.92 -18.43 15.82
N PHE A 578 20.75 -17.77 15.02
CA PHE A 578 20.32 -16.75 14.07
C PHE A 578 20.98 -16.86 12.70
N ALA A 579 20.24 -16.51 11.66
CA ALA A 579 20.74 -16.40 10.30
C ALA A 579 21.27 -14.98 10.04
N VAL A 580 22.45 -14.88 9.44
CA VAL A 580 23.07 -13.63 9.01
C VAL A 580 22.88 -13.47 7.51
N ILE A 581 22.09 -12.48 7.13
CA ILE A 581 21.75 -12.19 5.73
C ILE A 581 22.46 -10.90 5.33
N SER A 582 23.34 -11.00 4.34
CA SER A 582 23.97 -9.84 3.73
C SER A 582 22.97 -9.12 2.83
N ASN A 583 22.89 -7.80 2.97
CA ASN A 583 22.15 -6.94 2.06
C ASN A 583 23.15 -6.07 1.29
N PRO A 584 23.79 -6.62 0.24
CA PRO A 584 24.83 -5.91 -0.48
C PRO A 584 24.28 -4.63 -1.10
N LEU A 585 25.05 -3.55 -0.97
CA LEU A 585 24.82 -2.33 -1.73
C LEU A 585 24.92 -2.64 -3.23
N ARG A 586 24.19 -1.87 -4.05
CA ARG A 586 24.45 -1.89 -5.49
C ARG A 586 25.88 -1.40 -5.74
N SER A 587 26.56 -2.03 -6.70
CA SER A 587 27.94 -1.71 -7.05
C SER A 587 28.13 -0.27 -7.53
N ASP A 588 27.09 0.35 -8.07
CA ASP A 588 27.09 1.73 -8.55
C ASP A 588 26.62 2.77 -7.51
N ALA A 589 26.06 2.34 -6.38
CA ALA A 589 25.43 3.24 -5.42
C ALA A 589 26.43 4.24 -4.82
N THR A 590 27.59 3.75 -4.37
CA THR A 590 28.62 4.60 -3.77
C THR A 590 29.15 5.63 -4.77
N ALA A 591 29.50 5.19 -5.98
CA ALA A 591 29.99 6.09 -7.03
C ALA A 591 28.95 7.18 -7.39
N ALA A 592 27.68 6.81 -7.51
CA ALA A 592 26.60 7.76 -7.80
C ALA A 592 26.40 8.78 -6.68
N ILE A 593 26.45 8.34 -5.42
CA ILE A 593 26.31 9.23 -4.26
C ILE A 593 27.50 10.19 -4.17
N THR A 594 28.72 9.70 -4.35
CA THR A 594 29.93 10.53 -4.38
C THR A 594 29.87 11.56 -5.51
N GLU A 595 29.42 11.18 -6.70
CA GLU A 595 29.26 12.14 -7.81
C GLU A 595 28.23 13.24 -7.49
N LEU A 596 27.08 12.88 -6.91
CA LEU A 596 26.05 13.85 -6.50
C LEU A 596 26.57 14.82 -5.42
N GLN A 597 27.34 14.32 -4.47
CA GLN A 597 27.89 15.12 -3.37
C GLN A 597 29.07 15.99 -3.84
N ASP A 598 30.07 15.41 -4.50
CA ASP A 598 31.33 16.09 -4.81
C ASP A 598 31.22 16.99 -6.05
N ARG A 599 30.65 16.47 -7.14
CA ARG A 599 30.49 17.24 -8.39
C ARG A 599 29.23 18.08 -8.37
N GLY A 600 28.11 17.48 -7.95
CA GLY A 600 26.81 18.13 -7.89
C GLY A 600 26.67 19.14 -6.75
N ARG A 601 27.52 19.06 -5.72
CA ARG A 601 27.37 19.81 -4.45
C ARG A 601 25.97 19.68 -3.85
N LEU A 602 25.35 18.51 -4.03
CA LEU A 602 23.99 18.24 -3.58
C LEU A 602 24.00 17.60 -2.19
N HIS A 603 23.11 18.06 -1.33
CA HIS A 603 22.87 17.39 -0.05
C HIS A 603 22.03 16.14 -0.27
N THR A 604 22.63 14.96 -0.03
CA THR A 604 21.94 13.67 -0.08
C THR A 604 21.30 13.33 1.26
N ILE A 605 20.05 12.88 1.26
CA ILE A 605 19.30 12.47 2.45
C ILE A 605 18.75 11.06 2.23
N MET A 606 18.87 10.18 3.22
CA MET A 606 18.25 8.85 3.19
C MET A 606 16.93 8.88 3.95
N VAL A 607 15.86 8.39 3.31
CA VAL A 607 14.57 8.16 3.95
C VAL A 607 14.24 6.68 3.78
N THR A 608 14.26 5.92 4.88
CA THR A 608 13.98 4.47 4.86
C THR A 608 13.06 4.09 6.02
N GLY A 609 12.30 3.01 5.83
CA GLY A 609 11.50 2.36 6.87
C GLY A 609 12.20 1.19 7.57
N ASP A 610 13.46 0.91 7.22
CA ASP A 610 14.23 -0.16 7.86
C ASP A 610 14.62 0.16 9.31
N HIS A 611 15.10 -0.85 10.02
CA HIS A 611 15.71 -0.65 11.32
C HIS A 611 16.88 0.36 11.25
N HIS A 612 16.93 1.28 12.22
CA HIS A 612 17.85 2.42 12.22
C HIS A 612 19.34 2.02 12.15
N LEU A 613 19.74 0.90 12.78
CA LEU A 613 21.11 0.40 12.70
C LEU A 613 21.50 0.02 11.27
N THR A 614 20.62 -0.67 10.54
CA THR A 614 20.86 -1.05 9.14
C THR A 614 20.92 0.19 8.24
N ALA A 615 20.02 1.16 8.45
CA ALA A 615 20.05 2.43 7.72
C ALA A 615 21.37 3.18 7.93
N THR A 616 21.86 3.19 9.18
CA THR A 616 23.12 3.84 9.55
C THR A 616 24.33 3.17 8.90
N ALA A 617 24.39 1.83 8.93
CA ALA A 617 25.46 1.07 8.29
C ALA A 617 25.47 1.27 6.76
N VAL A 618 24.31 1.25 6.12
CA VAL A 618 24.17 1.54 4.67
C VAL A 618 24.64 2.95 4.36
N ALA A 619 24.24 3.95 5.15
CA ALA A 619 24.62 5.35 4.95
C ALA A 619 26.13 5.58 5.15
N GLN A 620 26.78 4.83 6.04
CA GLN A 620 28.24 4.84 6.18
C GLN A 620 28.92 4.21 4.97
N ALA A 621 28.47 3.01 4.57
CA ALA A 621 29.06 2.28 3.45
C ALA A 621 28.90 2.98 2.10
N THR A 622 27.87 3.83 1.92
CA THR A 622 27.71 4.69 0.74
C THR A 622 28.41 6.03 0.82
N GLY A 623 29.05 6.37 1.95
CA GLY A 623 29.69 7.68 2.17
C GLY A 623 28.72 8.82 2.47
N MET A 624 27.43 8.54 2.66
CA MET A 624 26.43 9.56 3.06
C MET A 624 26.66 10.07 4.49
N LEU A 625 27.16 9.22 5.39
CA LEU A 625 27.61 9.57 6.72
C LEU A 625 29.13 9.59 6.76
N ASN A 626 29.70 10.77 7.03
CA ASN A 626 31.13 10.95 7.14
C ASN A 626 31.43 11.43 8.57
N PHE A 627 32.00 10.55 9.42
CA PHE A 627 32.16 10.77 10.86
C PHE A 627 33.00 11.99 11.26
N LYS A 628 33.66 12.64 10.29
CA LYS A 628 34.34 13.92 10.50
C LYS A 628 33.35 15.10 10.68
N ARG A 629 32.07 14.96 10.35
CA ARG A 629 31.05 16.02 10.48
C ARG A 629 29.65 15.48 10.87
N LYS A 630 29.28 15.68 12.13
CA LYS A 630 27.90 15.80 12.72
C LYS A 630 27.13 14.54 13.17
N HIS A 631 26.27 14.80 14.17
CA HIS A 631 25.35 13.94 14.91
C HIS A 631 24.30 13.24 14.03
N VAL A 632 23.96 11.99 14.39
CA VAL A 632 22.85 11.25 13.79
C VAL A 632 21.58 11.52 14.60
N LEU A 633 20.56 12.11 13.97
CA LEU A 633 19.24 12.29 14.55
C LEU A 633 18.34 11.14 14.09
N ILE A 634 17.96 10.27 15.00
CA ILE A 634 17.01 9.18 14.74
C ILE A 634 15.64 9.65 15.24
N ALA A 635 14.75 9.97 14.31
CA ALA A 635 13.37 10.31 14.63
C ALA A 635 12.49 9.05 14.52
N GLN A 636 12.02 8.54 15.65
CA GLN A 636 10.93 7.57 15.73
C GLN A 636 9.61 8.29 16.02
N PRO A 637 8.44 7.67 15.74
CA PRO A 637 7.13 8.31 15.91
C PRO A 637 6.91 8.93 17.30
N ASP A 638 7.49 8.32 18.34
CA ASP A 638 7.28 8.72 19.74
C ASP A 638 8.57 9.17 20.47
N ALA A 639 9.72 9.22 19.80
CA ALA A 639 10.99 9.64 20.41
C ALA A 639 12.03 10.14 19.39
N ILE A 640 12.78 11.19 19.75
CA ILE A 640 13.96 11.65 19.01
C ILE A 640 15.19 11.21 19.80
N TYR A 641 15.94 10.25 19.27
CA TYR A 641 17.23 9.88 19.85
C TYR A 641 18.35 10.60 19.11
N ILE A 642 19.20 11.28 19.87
CA ILE A 642 20.50 11.77 19.39
C ILE A 642 21.52 10.70 19.78
N SER A 643 21.94 9.84 18.85
CA SER A 643 23.07 8.96 19.15
C SER A 643 24.36 9.78 19.03
N LEU A 644 24.99 10.02 20.18
CA LEU A 644 26.38 10.45 20.26
C LEU A 644 27.25 9.20 20.09
N SER A 645 28.32 9.36 19.30
CA SER A 645 29.29 8.32 18.96
C SER A 645 29.82 7.58 20.18
N THR A 646 29.82 6.24 20.12
CA THR A 646 30.73 5.42 20.92
C THR A 646 32.14 5.60 20.40
N ALA A 647 32.83 6.62 20.91
CA ALA A 647 34.29 6.62 21.00
C ALA A 647 34.66 5.68 22.17
N CYS A 648 34.69 4.37 21.91
CA CYS A 648 35.36 3.40 22.80
C CYS A 648 35.52 2.07 22.06
N MET A 649 36.42 2.03 21.07
CA MET A 649 36.98 0.76 20.56
C MET A 649 38.51 0.77 20.42
N ASP A 650 39.19 1.82 20.89
CA ASP A 650 40.65 1.88 20.93
C ASP A 650 41.14 2.01 22.37
N THR A 651 41.13 0.92 23.14
CA THR A 651 42.09 0.64 24.24
C THR A 651 41.92 -0.82 24.69
N ALA A 652 42.44 -1.74 23.88
CA ALA A 652 42.78 -3.10 24.32
C ALA A 652 44.08 -3.54 23.62
N SER A 653 45.13 -2.72 23.75
CA SER A 653 46.51 -3.09 23.50
C SER A 653 47.44 -2.02 24.09
N GLU A 654 48.35 -2.47 24.95
CA GLU A 654 49.52 -1.77 25.49
C GLU A 654 49.33 -0.97 26.79
N ASN A 655 49.81 -1.64 27.85
CA ASN A 655 50.20 -1.25 29.21
C ASN A 655 49.11 -0.93 30.25
#